data_AF-A0A7A6ZLW3-F1
#
_entry.id   AF-A0A7A6ZLW3-F1
#
_cell.length_a   1.000
_cell.length_b   1.000
_cell.length_c   1.000
_cell.angle_alpha   90.00
_cell.angle_beta   90.00
_cell.angle_gamma   90.00
#
_symmetry.space_group_name_H-M   'P 1'
#
loop_
_entity.id
_entity.type
_entity.pdbx_description
1 polymer ?
#
loop_
_entity_poly.entity_id
_entity_poly.type
_entity_poly.pdbx_seq_one_letter_code
_entity_poly.pdbx_strand_id
1 'polypeptide(L)'
;TELVEDTQAIARYGRNVTKMDAFGCTSRGQAHRAGLWLIKTELLETQTVDFSVGAEGLRHVPGDVIEICDDDYAGISTGGRVLAVNSQTRTLTLDREIMLSSSGTTLISLVDGSGNPVSVEVQSVTDGVKVKVSRIPDGVAEYSVWGLKLPTLRQRLFRCVSIRENDDGAYAITAVQHVPEKEAIVDNGAHFDGDQSGTVNGVTPPAVQHLTAEVTADSGEYQVLARWDTPKVVKGVSFLLRLTVTADDGSERLVSTARTAETTYRFRQLALGRYTLTVRAVNARGQQGDPASVSFRINAPAKPATIELTPGYFQITAVPRLAVYDPTVQFEFWFSEKRITNTAQVEKSARYLGTGSQWTVQGSRIKPGTDFWFYVRSVNLVGKSAFVEASGQPSNDGEGYLEIFRGLIDETLLGQALKERIDASALRTEVTQLEEDIRQRMDTDIAEVTRKIGKAENSLTQLVAKKNEDQTLAIAQVSQKVDRVSSEISQTVSQGQSENARQIAQVRQYVDKKGSEITSTTDKKLGDQAVTIQQIQRVQSDTRNELNAMYMLKVQKTKNGIPYVAGIGAGIEDVDGQTLSNILLQADRIAMITPENGNTTPLFVAQGNQLFMNDVFLKRLFAVSITSSGNPPTFSLTPDGRLTARNADISGAITANTGTLNNVTINENCVIRGKLSANQIEGDLVKTVGKAFPRDSRAPERWPSGTITVRVYDDQPFNRQIVIPAVAFSGARHERENSDTYSSCRLIVKKNGAEIYNRTAMDNTLVYSGVIDMPAGRGHMTLEFSVSAWWVNGWYPTASISDLLVVVMKKATAGITIS
;
A
#
# COMPACT_ATOMS: atom_id res chain seq x y z
N THR A 1 -1.49 -6.26 30.18
CA THR A 1 -2.71 -5.45 30.31
C THR A 1 -3.50 -5.98 31.47
N GLU A 2 -3.83 -5.12 32.44
CA GLU A 2 -4.65 -5.48 33.61
C GLU A 2 -5.98 -4.73 33.52
N LEU A 3 -7.07 -5.38 33.93
CA LEU A 3 -8.38 -4.75 34.07
C LEU A 3 -8.61 -4.46 35.55
N VAL A 4 -8.95 -3.22 35.89
CA VAL A 4 -9.29 -2.80 37.25
C VAL A 4 -10.67 -2.17 37.22
N GLU A 5 -11.53 -2.55 38.16
CA GLU A 5 -12.92 -2.11 38.22
C GLU A 5 -13.35 -1.79 39.66
N ASP A 6 -14.25 -0.81 39.81
CA ASP A 6 -14.93 -0.51 41.07
C ASP A 6 -16.42 -0.80 40.88
N THR A 7 -16.84 -1.98 41.35
CA THR A 7 -18.20 -2.49 41.14
C THR A 7 -19.26 -1.62 41.80
N GLN A 8 -18.94 -0.94 42.91
CA GLN A 8 -19.88 -0.03 43.58
C GLN A 8 -20.06 1.26 42.78
N ALA A 9 -18.96 1.82 42.25
CA ALA A 9 -19.02 2.99 41.38
C ALA A 9 -19.77 2.67 40.07
N ILE A 10 -19.54 1.49 39.48
CA ILE A 10 -20.25 1.04 38.27
C ILE A 10 -21.76 0.90 38.54
N ALA A 11 -22.14 0.34 39.69
CA ALA A 11 -23.55 0.21 40.07
C ALA A 11 -24.22 1.57 40.28
N ARG A 12 -23.49 2.58 40.76
CA ARG A 12 -24.02 3.91 41.08
C ARG A 12 -24.03 4.89 39.90
N TYR A 13 -23.00 4.83 39.04
CA TYR A 13 -22.75 5.83 37.99
C TYR A 13 -22.75 5.25 36.57
N GLY A 14 -22.88 3.93 36.42
CA GLY A 14 -22.75 3.25 35.13
C GLY A 14 -21.29 2.95 34.75
N ARG A 15 -21.08 2.31 33.60
CA ARG A 15 -19.76 1.86 33.15
C ARG A 15 -19.08 2.93 32.30
N ASN A 16 -17.99 3.50 32.80
CA ASN A 16 -17.05 4.32 32.04
C ASN A 16 -15.73 3.56 31.86
N VAL A 17 -15.18 3.51 30.64
CA VAL A 17 -13.98 2.74 30.32
C VAL A 17 -12.86 3.66 29.89
N THR A 18 -11.79 3.69 30.68
CA THR A 18 -10.59 4.49 30.39
C THR A 18 -9.41 3.56 30.15
N LYS A 19 -8.68 3.79 29.05
CA LYS A 19 -7.43 3.08 28.75
C LYS A 19 -6.24 3.91 29.23
N MET A 20 -5.37 3.31 30.04
CA MET A 20 -4.18 3.95 30.60
C MET A 20 -2.93 3.11 30.29
N ASP A 21 -1.87 3.78 29.86
CA ASP A 21 -0.53 3.20 29.74
C ASP A 21 0.27 3.51 31.02
N ALA A 22 0.63 2.47 31.77
CA ALA A 22 1.36 2.60 33.03
C ALA A 22 2.87 2.36 32.82
N PHE A 23 3.65 3.43 32.85
CA PHE A 23 5.11 3.39 32.66
C PHE A 23 5.82 2.79 33.89
N GLY A 24 6.84 1.96 33.67
CA GLY A 24 7.66 1.38 34.74
C GLY A 24 6.99 0.24 35.54
N CYS A 25 5.80 -0.20 35.14
CA CYS A 25 5.14 -1.35 35.75
C CYS A 25 5.80 -2.66 35.29
N THR A 26 6.46 -3.35 36.21
CA THR A 26 7.12 -4.65 36.00
C THR A 26 6.34 -5.82 36.59
N SER A 27 5.24 -5.53 37.31
CA SER A 27 4.38 -6.55 37.91
C SER A 27 2.88 -6.23 37.75
N ARG A 28 2.07 -7.29 37.84
CA ARG A 28 0.60 -7.18 37.84
C ARG A 28 0.07 -6.34 39.00
N GLY A 29 0.66 -6.47 40.20
CA GLY A 29 0.28 -5.69 41.38
C GLY A 29 0.51 -4.18 41.18
N GLN A 30 1.61 -3.79 40.52
CA GLN A 30 1.87 -2.40 40.16
C GLN A 30 0.85 -1.86 39.13
N ALA A 31 0.53 -2.67 38.12
CA ALA A 31 -0.50 -2.31 37.13
C ALA A 31 -1.89 -2.17 37.76
N HIS A 32 -2.23 -3.04 38.71
CA HIS A 32 -3.49 -2.98 39.45
C HIS A 32 -3.58 -1.72 40.32
N ARG A 33 -2.52 -1.36 41.07
CA ARG A 33 -2.47 -0.12 41.86
C ARG A 33 -2.57 1.13 40.99
N ALA A 34 -1.91 1.14 39.84
CA ALA A 34 -2.00 2.25 38.89
C ALA A 34 -3.44 2.44 38.36
N GLY A 35 -4.14 1.34 38.04
CA GLY A 35 -5.55 1.40 37.65
C GLY A 35 -6.47 1.85 38.80
N LEU A 36 -6.22 1.36 40.02
CA LEU A 36 -6.99 1.76 41.20
C LEU A 36 -6.77 3.23 41.56
N TRP A 37 -5.55 3.74 41.41
CA TRP A 37 -5.22 5.16 41.60
C TRP A 37 -6.05 6.06 40.70
N LEU A 38 -6.19 5.70 39.42
CA LEU A 38 -6.99 6.44 38.46
C LEU A 38 -8.46 6.49 38.88
N ILE A 39 -9.05 5.33 39.22
CA ILE A 39 -10.45 5.24 39.64
C ILE A 39 -10.69 6.03 40.93
N LYS A 40 -9.81 5.91 41.93
CA LYS A 40 -9.98 6.63 43.20
C LYS A 40 -9.73 8.13 43.06
N THR A 41 -8.88 8.56 42.13
CA THR A 41 -8.71 9.98 41.81
C THR A 41 -10.02 10.57 41.26
N GLU A 42 -10.68 9.90 40.31
CA GLU A 42 -11.98 10.35 39.80
C GLU A 42 -13.08 10.37 40.87
N LEU A 43 -13.05 9.44 41.84
CA LEU A 43 -14.07 9.36 42.88
C LEU A 43 -13.84 10.33 44.06
N LEU A 44 -12.59 10.59 44.43
CA LEU A 44 -12.24 11.28 45.67
C LEU A 44 -11.69 12.69 45.46
N GLU A 45 -11.01 12.96 44.34
CA GLU A 45 -10.36 14.24 44.05
C GLU A 45 -11.15 15.00 42.99
N THR A 46 -12.34 15.48 43.36
CA THR A 46 -13.34 16.02 42.42
C THR A 46 -13.33 17.54 42.28
N GLN A 47 -12.48 18.23 43.03
CA GLN A 47 -12.43 19.69 43.06
C GLN A 47 -11.09 20.20 42.52
N THR A 48 -11.18 21.29 41.77
CA THR A 48 -10.03 22.10 41.35
C THR A 48 -10.26 23.51 41.87
N VAL A 49 -9.20 24.17 42.31
CA VAL A 49 -9.21 25.55 42.75
C VAL A 49 -8.19 26.34 41.96
N ASP A 50 -8.57 27.56 41.60
CA ASP A 50 -7.75 28.54 40.90
C ASP A 50 -7.82 29.84 41.68
N PHE A 51 -6.69 30.33 42.16
CA PHE A 51 -6.61 31.57 42.92
C PHE A 51 -5.30 32.31 42.65
N SER A 52 -5.30 33.64 42.84
CA SER A 52 -4.12 34.48 42.67
C SER A 52 -3.61 34.98 44.01
N VAL A 53 -2.30 34.92 44.21
CA VAL A 53 -1.60 35.42 45.40
C VAL A 53 -0.52 36.43 45.01
N GLY A 54 0.00 37.20 45.97
CA GLY A 54 1.14 38.09 45.74
C GLY A 54 2.46 37.32 45.68
N ALA A 55 3.56 37.96 46.07
CA ALA A 55 4.89 37.35 46.12
C ALA A 55 4.98 36.08 47.00
N GLU A 56 3.98 35.83 47.85
CA GLU A 56 3.85 34.60 48.62
C GLU A 56 3.69 33.35 47.73
N GLY A 57 3.22 33.50 46.49
CA GLY A 57 3.12 32.41 45.52
C GLY A 57 4.47 31.79 45.13
N LEU A 58 5.58 32.54 45.27
CA LEU A 58 6.95 32.03 45.07
C LEU A 58 7.33 30.92 46.07
N ARG A 59 6.58 30.77 47.17
CA ARG A 59 6.84 29.75 48.19
C ARG A 59 6.35 28.38 47.80
N HIS A 60 5.48 28.29 46.81
CA HIS A 60 4.87 27.04 46.38
C HIS A 60 5.48 26.59 45.05
N VAL A 61 5.53 25.28 44.85
CA VAL A 61 5.89 24.65 43.56
C VAL A 61 4.83 23.61 43.16
N PRO A 62 4.68 23.31 41.85
CA PRO A 62 3.86 22.20 41.41
C PRO A 62 4.22 20.89 42.13
N GLY A 63 3.23 20.32 42.81
CA GLY A 63 3.33 19.12 43.64
C GLY A 63 3.14 19.37 45.14
N ASP A 64 3.29 20.61 45.61
CA ASP A 64 3.07 20.95 47.02
C ASP A 64 1.63 20.69 47.45
N VAL A 65 1.47 20.16 48.66
CA VAL A 65 0.16 20.05 49.30
C VAL A 65 -0.05 21.28 50.15
N ILE A 66 -1.02 22.09 49.75
CA ILE A 66 -1.40 23.33 50.43
C ILE A 66 -2.75 23.17 51.10
N GLU A 67 -2.88 23.81 52.25
CA GLU A 67 -4.14 23.92 52.96
C GLU A 67 -4.86 25.17 52.45
N ILE A 68 -6.09 25.01 51.96
CA ILE A 68 -6.91 26.13 51.50
C ILE A 68 -8.14 26.23 52.38
N CYS A 69 -8.30 27.41 52.97
CA CYS A 69 -9.50 27.83 53.65
C CYS A 69 -10.22 28.80 52.72
N ASP A 70 -11.38 28.37 52.22
CA ASP A 70 -12.20 29.15 51.30
C ASP A 70 -13.22 29.95 52.13
N ASP A 71 -13.15 31.28 52.05
CA ASP A 71 -14.04 32.22 52.76
C ASP A 71 -15.51 32.02 52.36
N ASP A 72 -15.81 31.69 51.09
CA ASP A 72 -17.17 31.44 50.60
C ASP A 72 -17.73 30.13 51.17
N TYR A 73 -16.86 29.14 51.40
CA TYR A 73 -17.23 27.89 52.04
C TYR A 73 -17.33 28.00 53.57
N ALA A 74 -16.54 28.89 54.17
CA ALA A 74 -16.51 29.15 55.61
C ALA A 74 -17.66 30.06 56.07
N GLY A 75 -18.16 30.94 55.19
CA GLY A 75 -19.18 31.95 55.50
C GLY A 75 -18.70 33.08 56.41
N ILE A 76 -17.40 33.15 56.70
CA ILE A 76 -16.71 34.14 57.53
C ILE A 76 -15.32 34.41 56.94
N SER A 77 -14.71 35.57 57.21
CA SER A 77 -13.37 35.83 56.70
C SER A 77 -12.31 35.11 57.53
N THR A 78 -11.55 34.24 56.87
CA THR A 78 -10.58 33.34 57.50
C THR A 78 -9.13 33.73 57.26
N GLY A 79 -8.86 34.83 56.54
CA GLY A 79 -7.51 35.33 56.32
C GLY A 79 -7.45 36.80 55.92
N GLY A 80 -6.26 37.39 56.02
CA GLY A 80 -6.04 38.82 55.73
C GLY A 80 -4.60 39.29 55.95
N ARG A 81 -4.45 40.58 56.24
CA ARG A 81 -3.18 41.27 56.50
C ARG A 81 -3.09 41.81 57.92
N VAL A 82 -1.93 41.69 58.54
CA VAL A 82 -1.65 42.27 59.86
C VAL A 82 -1.36 43.75 59.68
N LEU A 83 -2.15 44.66 60.25
CA LEU A 83 -1.94 46.10 60.14
C LEU A 83 -0.96 46.66 61.18
N ALA A 84 -0.89 46.07 62.37
CA ALA A 84 0.03 46.49 63.42
C ALA A 84 0.38 45.32 64.35
N VAL A 85 1.61 45.32 64.86
CA VAL A 85 2.12 44.31 65.80
C VAL A 85 2.56 44.99 67.09
N ASN A 86 1.97 44.62 68.23
CA ASN A 86 2.42 45.06 69.55
C ASN A 86 2.95 43.88 70.36
N SER A 87 4.27 43.70 70.33
CA SER A 87 4.95 42.58 71.00
C SER A 87 4.88 42.63 72.53
N GLN A 88 4.78 43.83 73.13
CA GLN A 88 4.70 44.00 74.59
C GLN A 88 3.37 43.49 75.15
N THR A 89 2.27 43.79 74.45
CA THR A 89 0.91 43.37 74.86
C THR A 89 0.46 42.07 74.21
N ARG A 90 1.24 41.52 73.27
CA ARG A 90 0.92 40.36 72.42
C ARG A 90 -0.37 40.53 71.62
N THR A 91 -0.56 41.73 71.09
CA THR A 91 -1.75 42.11 70.34
C THR A 91 -1.41 42.36 68.88
N LEU A 92 -2.21 41.77 67.98
CA LEU A 92 -2.19 42.03 66.54
C LEU A 92 -3.41 42.86 66.17
N THR A 93 -3.23 43.87 65.33
CA THR A 93 -4.35 44.55 64.67
C THR A 93 -4.49 43.98 63.28
N LEU A 94 -5.66 43.44 62.93
CA LEU A 94 -5.95 42.84 61.63
C LEU A 94 -6.63 43.85 60.70
N ASP A 95 -6.58 43.58 59.39
CA ASP A 95 -7.20 44.40 58.34
C ASP A 95 -8.73 44.29 58.27
N ARG A 96 -9.32 43.32 58.97
CA ARG A 96 -10.75 43.03 58.96
C ARG A 96 -11.18 42.35 60.27
N GLU A 97 -12.47 42.43 60.55
CA GLU A 97 -13.06 41.83 61.75
C GLU A 97 -13.04 40.29 61.68
N ILE A 98 -12.75 39.66 62.82
CA ILE A 98 -12.84 38.22 63.00
C ILE A 98 -13.80 37.87 64.14
N MET A 99 -14.49 36.74 64.00
CA MET A 99 -15.34 36.19 65.05
C MET A 99 -14.73 34.90 65.58
N LEU A 100 -14.66 34.76 66.90
CA LEU A 100 -14.22 33.52 67.55
C LEU A 100 -15.36 32.50 67.59
N SER A 101 -15.05 31.23 67.37
CA SER A 101 -16.02 30.14 67.57
C SER A 101 -16.32 29.95 69.06
N SER A 102 -17.57 29.64 69.40
CA SER A 102 -18.00 29.36 70.77
C SER A 102 -17.55 27.98 71.31
N SER A 103 -16.87 27.18 70.48
CA SER A 103 -16.33 25.87 70.86
C SER A 103 -14.95 25.63 70.23
N GLY A 104 -14.04 25.04 71.02
CA GLY A 104 -12.66 24.69 70.65
C GLY A 104 -11.67 25.85 70.64
N THR A 105 -10.38 25.53 70.53
CA THR A 105 -9.28 26.49 70.52
C THR A 105 -9.07 27.06 69.11
N THR A 106 -9.21 28.38 68.94
CA THR A 106 -8.89 29.08 67.69
C THR A 106 -7.39 29.36 67.62
N LEU A 107 -6.75 28.99 66.51
CA LEU A 107 -5.37 29.37 66.23
C LEU A 107 -5.34 30.42 65.11
N ILE A 108 -4.37 31.33 65.18
CA ILE A 108 -4.02 32.22 64.07
C ILE A 108 -2.64 31.81 63.55
N SER A 109 -2.56 31.57 62.25
CA SER A 109 -1.34 31.27 61.52
C SER A 109 -0.73 32.57 61.02
N LEU A 110 0.53 32.81 61.37
CA LEU A 110 1.30 34.01 61.04
C LEU A 110 2.57 33.61 60.29
N VAL A 111 3.22 34.55 59.62
CA VAL A 111 4.52 34.32 58.96
C VAL A 111 5.63 34.92 59.81
N ASP A 112 6.58 34.10 60.26
CA ASP A 112 7.74 34.56 61.02
C ASP A 112 8.79 35.26 60.12
N GLY A 113 9.85 35.81 60.73
CA GLY A 113 10.92 36.51 60.02
C GLY A 113 11.75 35.63 59.06
N SER A 114 11.61 34.31 59.13
CA SER A 114 12.23 33.35 58.21
C SER A 114 11.28 32.93 57.08
N GLY A 115 10.05 33.46 57.05
CA GLY A 115 9.05 33.14 56.06
C GLY A 115 8.22 31.89 56.36
N ASN A 116 8.35 31.30 57.55
CA ASN A 116 7.63 30.06 57.91
C ASN A 116 6.27 30.36 58.55
N PRO A 117 5.24 29.54 58.27
CA PRO A 117 3.96 29.64 58.95
C PRO A 117 4.06 29.14 60.40
N VAL A 118 3.69 29.98 61.37
CA VAL A 118 3.65 29.66 62.79
C VAL A 118 2.23 29.86 63.31
N SER A 119 1.61 28.79 63.79
CA SER A 119 0.28 28.86 64.41
C SER A 119 0.39 29.17 65.90
N VAL A 120 -0.36 30.18 66.36
CA VAL A 120 -0.42 30.60 67.77
C VAL A 120 -1.87 30.68 68.23
N GLU A 121 -2.11 30.34 69.49
CA GLU A 121 -3.46 30.40 70.07
C GLU A 121 -3.96 31.84 70.23
N VAL A 122 -5.22 32.06 69.84
CA VAL A 122 -5.95 33.31 70.05
C VAL A 122 -6.61 33.28 71.44
N GLN A 123 -6.25 34.24 72.29
CA GLN A 123 -6.74 34.33 73.68
C GLN A 123 -7.99 35.20 73.81
N SER A 124 -8.06 36.30 73.06
CA SER A 124 -9.21 37.21 73.07
C SER A 124 -9.22 38.09 71.83
N VAL A 125 -10.41 38.54 71.42
CA VAL A 125 -10.60 39.53 70.35
C VAL A 125 -11.34 40.73 70.91
N THR A 126 -10.82 41.94 70.68
CA THR A 126 -11.44 43.21 71.08
C THR A 126 -11.79 44.01 69.83
N ASP A 127 -12.98 44.61 69.79
CA ASP A 127 -13.48 45.42 68.66
C ASP A 127 -13.45 44.68 67.30
N GLY A 128 -13.48 43.34 67.31
CA GLY A 128 -13.41 42.49 66.10
C GLY A 128 -12.04 42.44 65.42
N VAL A 129 -11.18 43.45 65.56
CA VAL A 129 -9.91 43.58 64.79
C VAL A 129 -8.64 43.45 65.63
N LYS A 130 -8.72 43.58 66.96
CA LYS A 130 -7.55 43.47 67.85
C LYS A 130 -7.50 42.09 68.48
N VAL A 131 -6.51 41.31 68.11
CA VAL A 131 -6.37 39.90 68.49
C VAL A 131 -5.21 39.72 69.45
N LYS A 132 -5.51 39.31 70.68
CA LYS A 132 -4.49 38.95 71.65
C LYS A 132 -4.12 37.48 71.48
N VAL A 133 -2.83 37.20 71.30
CA VAL A 133 -2.32 35.85 71.06
C VAL A 133 -1.42 35.36 72.20
N SER A 134 -1.24 34.05 72.31
CA SER A 134 -0.36 33.41 73.31
C SER A 134 1.08 33.93 73.26
N ARG A 135 1.62 34.13 72.05
CA ARG A 135 2.92 34.74 71.76
C ARG A 135 2.92 35.38 70.37
N ILE A 136 3.77 36.38 70.16
CA ILE A 136 4.07 36.92 68.82
C ILE A 136 5.33 36.20 68.32
N PRO A 137 5.28 35.44 67.20
CA PRO A 137 6.47 34.85 66.60
C PRO A 137 7.50 35.91 66.21
N ASP A 138 8.79 35.57 66.28
CA ASP A 138 9.87 36.50 65.97
C ASP A 138 9.84 36.90 64.48
N GLY A 139 9.88 38.21 64.21
CA GLY A 139 9.95 38.74 62.85
C GLY A 139 8.61 38.81 62.09
N VAL A 140 7.46 38.64 62.77
CA VAL A 140 6.15 38.98 62.18
C VAL A 140 6.13 40.48 61.85
N ALA A 141 5.97 40.80 60.56
CA ALA A 141 5.97 42.17 60.07
C ALA A 141 4.54 42.74 59.88
N GLU A 142 4.42 44.06 59.89
CA GLU A 142 3.23 44.74 59.37
C GLU A 142 3.03 44.36 57.89
N TYR A 143 1.78 44.26 57.46
CA TYR A 143 1.32 43.72 56.18
C TYR A 143 1.67 42.25 55.89
N SER A 144 2.14 41.49 56.89
CA SER A 144 2.25 40.03 56.77
C SER A 144 0.87 39.37 56.69
N VAL A 145 0.83 38.19 56.07
CA VAL A 145 -0.41 37.39 55.93
C VAL A 145 -0.75 36.73 57.27
N TRP A 146 -2.04 36.72 57.60
CA TRP A 146 -2.59 35.87 58.66
C TRP A 146 -3.73 35.00 58.14
N GLY A 147 -3.93 33.85 58.79
CA GLY A 147 -5.06 32.96 58.54
C GLY A 147 -5.56 32.29 59.81
N LEU A 148 -6.87 32.12 59.98
CA LEU A 148 -7.49 31.45 61.12
C LEU A 148 -7.56 29.94 60.88
N LYS A 149 -7.21 29.17 61.91
CA LYS A 149 -7.52 27.74 61.99
C LYS A 149 -8.60 27.55 63.03
N LEU A 150 -9.80 27.22 62.54
CA LEU A 150 -11.00 27.08 63.35
C LEU A 150 -11.33 25.59 63.55
N PRO A 151 -11.74 25.17 64.76
CA PRO A 151 -12.12 23.78 65.04
C PRO A 151 -13.27 23.26 64.18
N THR A 152 -14.15 24.16 63.71
CA THR A 152 -15.35 23.82 62.93
C THR A 152 -15.12 23.83 61.42
N LEU A 153 -13.95 24.27 60.95
CA LEU A 153 -13.64 24.34 59.53
C LEU A 153 -13.00 23.01 59.06
N ARG A 154 -13.61 22.36 58.07
CA ARG A 154 -12.94 21.22 57.40
C ARG A 154 -11.80 21.76 56.53
N GLN A 155 -10.58 21.59 57.02
CA GLN A 155 -9.37 21.84 56.24
C GLN A 155 -9.38 20.95 55.00
N ARG A 156 -9.31 21.56 53.82
CA ARG A 156 -9.17 20.82 52.56
C ARG A 156 -7.75 20.99 52.07
N LEU A 157 -7.13 19.86 51.76
CA LEU A 157 -5.82 19.82 51.17
C LEU A 157 -5.98 19.85 49.66
N PHE A 158 -5.14 20.63 49.02
CA PHE A 158 -5.05 20.72 47.57
C PHE A 158 -3.60 20.54 47.16
N ARG A 159 -3.37 19.82 46.07
CA ARG A 159 -2.07 19.64 45.46
C ARG A 159 -1.91 20.63 44.31
N CYS A 160 -0.91 21.49 44.38
CA CYS A 160 -0.58 22.45 43.33
C CYS A 160 -0.26 21.72 42.02
N VAL A 161 -0.95 22.08 40.94
CA VAL A 161 -0.75 21.55 39.58
C VAL A 161 0.06 22.54 38.75
N SER A 162 -0.23 23.83 38.87
CA SER A 162 0.53 24.88 38.19
C SER A 162 0.62 26.15 39.01
N ILE A 163 1.73 26.86 38.83
CA ILE A 163 1.97 28.18 39.40
C ILE A 163 2.53 29.02 38.26
N ARG A 164 1.91 30.17 38.00
CA ARG A 164 2.29 31.07 36.90
C ARG A 164 2.33 32.50 37.41
N GLU A 165 3.39 33.22 37.06
CA GLU A 165 3.45 34.67 37.26
C GLU A 165 2.58 35.38 36.21
N ASN A 166 1.71 36.27 36.67
CA ASN A 166 0.84 37.12 35.86
C ASN A 166 1.57 38.43 35.52
N ASP A 167 1.06 39.16 34.52
CA ASP A 167 1.66 40.41 34.02
C ASP A 167 1.71 41.54 35.08
N ASP A 168 0.89 41.44 36.12
CA ASP A 168 0.82 42.37 37.26
C ASP A 168 1.77 41.99 38.42
N GLY A 169 2.56 40.93 38.27
CA GLY A 169 3.49 40.41 39.29
C GLY A 169 2.82 39.55 40.37
N ALA A 170 1.52 39.26 40.25
CA ALA A 170 0.84 38.26 41.06
C ALA A 170 1.07 36.84 40.53
N TYR A 171 0.88 35.82 41.36
CA TYR A 171 1.06 34.41 41.01
C TYR A 171 -0.29 33.70 41.01
N ALA A 172 -0.70 33.18 39.86
CA ALA A 172 -1.86 32.31 39.72
C ALA A 172 -1.48 30.87 40.09
N ILE A 173 -2.20 30.27 41.04
CA ILE A 173 -2.03 28.89 41.49
C ILE A 173 -3.29 28.10 41.12
N THR A 174 -3.09 27.02 40.37
CA THR A 174 -4.10 25.98 40.11
C THR A 174 -3.75 24.78 40.97
N ALA A 175 -4.70 24.29 41.76
CA ALA A 175 -4.51 23.10 42.59
C ALA A 175 -5.72 22.16 42.52
N VAL A 176 -5.46 20.85 42.60
CA VAL A 176 -6.52 19.82 42.63
C VAL A 176 -6.66 19.27 44.04
N GLN A 177 -7.86 18.88 44.42
CA GLN A 177 -8.11 18.34 45.76
C GLN A 177 -7.17 17.17 46.04
N HIS A 178 -6.62 17.13 47.24
CA HIS A 178 -5.79 16.05 47.73
C HIS A 178 -6.51 15.35 48.89
N VAL A 179 -6.73 14.05 48.75
CA VAL A 179 -7.33 13.22 49.80
C VAL A 179 -6.25 12.26 50.33
N PRO A 180 -5.67 12.49 51.53
CA PRO A 180 -4.59 11.67 52.07
C PRO A 180 -4.94 10.18 52.18
N GLU A 181 -6.21 9.86 52.45
CA GLU A 181 -6.69 8.48 52.58
C GLU A 181 -6.65 7.71 51.25
N LYS A 182 -6.54 8.41 50.11
CA LYS A 182 -6.44 7.79 48.78
C LYS A 182 -5.23 6.87 48.66
N GLU A 183 -4.08 7.30 49.17
CA GLU A 183 -2.84 6.52 49.15
C GLU A 183 -3.01 5.20 49.92
N ALA A 184 -3.59 5.27 51.12
CA ALA A 184 -3.87 4.09 51.94
C ALA A 184 -4.86 3.09 51.27
N ILE A 185 -5.89 3.61 50.56
CA ILE A 185 -6.85 2.78 49.81
C ILE A 185 -6.17 2.08 48.63
N VAL A 186 -5.29 2.78 47.92
CA VAL A 186 -4.58 2.23 46.75
C VAL A 186 -3.52 1.22 47.18
N ASP A 187 -2.86 1.46 48.30
CA ASP A 187 -1.81 0.58 48.82
C ASP A 187 -2.35 -0.70 49.46
N ASN A 188 -3.62 -0.72 49.90
CA ASN A 188 -4.34 -1.92 50.34
C ASN A 188 -3.54 -2.78 51.35
N GLY A 189 -2.91 -2.13 52.33
CA GLY A 189 -2.09 -2.80 53.35
C GLY A 189 -0.70 -3.25 52.89
N ALA A 190 -0.23 -2.81 51.72
CA ALA A 190 1.15 -2.99 51.32
C ALA A 190 2.09 -2.21 52.25
N HIS A 191 2.95 -2.93 52.97
CA HIS A 191 4.02 -2.34 53.75
C HIS A 191 5.21 -2.11 52.82
N PHE A 192 5.64 -0.86 52.68
CA PHE A 192 6.92 -0.52 52.10
C PHE A 192 7.87 -0.28 53.26
N ASP A 193 8.98 -1.04 53.32
CA ASP A 193 10.01 -0.84 54.34
C ASP A 193 10.41 0.64 54.35
N GLY A 194 10.42 1.21 55.57
CA GLY A 194 10.49 2.65 55.83
C GLY A 194 11.66 3.37 55.15
N ASP A 195 11.45 4.68 54.97
CA ASP A 195 12.41 5.69 54.47
C ASP A 195 12.69 5.75 52.96
N GLN A 196 11.69 5.47 52.11
CA GLN A 196 11.72 5.91 50.70
C GLN A 196 10.57 6.85 50.28
N SER A 197 9.85 7.45 51.23
CA SER A 197 9.06 8.68 50.95
C SER A 197 9.95 9.92 50.99
N GLY A 198 11.13 9.84 50.37
CA GLY A 198 11.93 11.00 50.01
C GLY A 198 11.62 11.35 48.56
N THR A 199 11.37 12.63 48.28
CA THR A 199 11.42 13.21 46.94
C THR A 199 12.48 12.48 46.09
N VAL A 200 12.09 12.01 44.90
CA VAL A 200 12.92 11.23 43.95
C VAL A 200 14.13 12.07 43.49
N ASN A 201 15.09 12.27 44.39
CA ASN A 201 16.28 13.10 44.22
C ASN A 201 17.54 12.24 44.10
N GLY A 202 17.41 10.90 44.14
CA GLY A 202 18.53 9.95 44.09
C GLY A 202 18.55 9.03 42.86
N VAL A 203 17.66 9.23 41.89
CA VAL A 203 17.63 8.43 40.66
C VAL A 203 18.65 9.00 39.69
N THR A 204 19.58 8.15 39.25
CA THR A 204 20.48 8.43 38.13
C THR A 204 19.64 8.72 36.89
N PRO A 205 19.79 9.90 36.24
CA PRO A 205 19.01 10.20 35.04
C PRO A 205 19.21 9.15 33.94
N PRO A 206 18.18 8.79 33.18
CA PRO A 206 18.38 7.98 31.97
C PRO A 206 19.09 8.81 30.89
N ALA A 207 19.64 8.14 29.87
CA ALA A 207 20.22 8.80 28.71
C ALA A 207 19.21 9.73 28.03
N VAL A 208 19.68 10.88 27.52
CA VAL A 208 18.84 11.81 26.78
C VAL A 208 18.37 11.18 25.46
N GLN A 209 17.16 11.54 25.03
CA GLN A 209 16.57 11.03 23.79
C GLN A 209 16.63 12.10 22.69
N HIS A 210 16.52 11.66 21.42
CA HIS A 210 16.52 12.52 20.24
C HIS A 210 17.70 13.50 20.16
N LEU A 211 18.89 13.05 20.56
CA LEU A 211 20.10 13.86 20.43
C LEU A 211 20.43 14.06 18.94
N THR A 212 20.33 15.29 18.47
CA THR A 212 20.70 15.71 17.11
C THR A 212 21.80 16.76 17.15
N ALA A 213 22.56 16.86 16.05
CA ALA A 213 23.60 17.86 15.84
C ALA A 213 23.49 18.41 14.41
N GLU A 214 23.10 19.68 14.29
CA GLU A 214 22.93 20.37 13.00
C GLU A 214 24.12 21.29 12.75
N VAL A 215 24.84 21.06 11.64
CA VAL A 215 25.99 21.88 11.25
C VAL A 215 25.51 23.07 10.42
N THR A 216 25.96 24.26 10.79
CA THR A 216 25.71 25.51 10.05
C THR A 216 27.03 26.23 9.82
N ALA A 217 27.18 26.89 8.67
CA ALA A 217 28.30 27.80 8.40
C ALA A 217 27.75 29.24 8.38
N ASP A 218 28.28 30.11 9.24
CA ASP A 218 27.94 31.53 9.27
C ASP A 218 29.23 32.34 9.23
N SER A 219 29.33 33.29 8.29
CA SER A 219 30.44 34.24 8.18
C SER A 219 31.84 33.61 8.18
N GLY A 220 31.97 32.40 7.64
CA GLY A 220 33.25 31.66 7.55
C GLY A 220 33.59 30.83 8.79
N GLU A 221 32.75 30.80 9.83
CA GLU A 221 32.90 29.93 11.00
C GLU A 221 31.89 28.78 10.96
N TYR A 222 32.34 27.57 11.31
CA TYR A 222 31.45 26.43 11.46
C TYR A 222 30.88 26.36 12.88
N GLN A 223 29.58 26.19 12.96
CA GLN A 223 28.82 26.10 14.20
C GLN A 223 27.97 24.83 14.19
N VAL A 224 27.70 24.29 15.37
CA VAL A 224 26.84 23.12 15.53
C VAL A 224 25.79 23.42 16.58
N LEU A 225 24.52 23.30 16.20
CA LEU A 225 23.39 23.34 17.12
C LEU A 225 23.02 21.92 17.54
N ALA A 226 23.23 21.61 18.81
CA ALA A 226 22.80 20.36 19.41
C ALA A 226 21.42 20.52 20.06
N ARG A 227 20.56 19.53 19.91
CA ARG A 227 19.21 19.46 20.51
C ARG A 227 18.97 18.07 21.09
N TRP A 228 18.24 17.98 22.20
CA TRP A 228 17.87 16.70 22.83
C TRP A 228 16.64 16.88 23.74
N ASP A 229 16.03 15.78 24.18
CA ASP A 229 14.88 15.81 25.07
C ASP A 229 15.27 15.76 26.55
N THR A 230 14.49 16.44 27.40
CA THR A 230 14.62 16.33 28.86
C THR A 230 14.10 14.97 29.35
N PRO A 231 14.90 14.23 30.13
CA PRO A 231 14.46 13.00 30.78
C PRO A 231 13.22 13.23 31.67
N LYS A 232 12.10 12.55 31.36
CA LYS A 232 10.80 12.75 32.04
C LYS A 232 10.77 12.31 33.51
N VAL A 233 11.78 11.57 33.97
CA VAL A 233 11.76 10.85 35.25
C VAL A 233 12.46 11.62 36.39
N VAL A 234 13.17 12.70 36.08
CA VAL A 234 14.01 13.40 37.08
C VAL A 234 13.72 14.91 37.08
N LYS A 235 13.42 15.47 38.26
CA LYS A 235 13.26 16.92 38.46
C LYS A 235 14.64 17.61 38.54
N GLY A 236 14.78 18.80 37.97
CA GLY A 236 15.99 19.64 38.12
C GLY A 236 17.25 19.06 37.46
N VAL A 237 17.12 18.55 36.22
CA VAL A 237 18.25 17.99 35.47
C VAL A 237 19.03 19.10 34.78
N SER A 238 20.36 19.02 34.86
CA SER A 238 21.30 19.76 34.02
C SER A 238 22.04 18.81 33.09
N PHE A 239 22.57 19.29 31.98
CA PHE A 239 23.23 18.48 30.96
C PHE A 239 24.71 18.80 30.90
N LEU A 240 25.53 17.75 30.88
CA LEU A 240 26.97 17.85 30.65
C LEU A 240 27.26 17.39 29.22
N LEU A 241 27.80 18.29 28.42
CA LEU A 241 28.16 18.07 27.03
C LEU A 241 29.67 17.91 26.91
N ARG A 242 30.10 16.94 26.12
CA ARG A 242 31.50 16.71 25.75
C ARG A 242 31.59 16.54 24.24
N LEU A 243 32.23 17.49 23.58
CA LEU A 243 32.50 17.45 22.14
C LEU A 243 33.96 17.03 21.93
N THR A 244 34.17 15.94 21.19
CA THR A 244 35.51 15.49 20.77
C THR A 244 35.65 15.53 19.25
N VAL A 245 36.89 15.64 18.78
CA VAL A 245 37.26 15.53 17.37
C VAL A 245 38.21 14.35 17.18
N THR A 246 37.99 13.55 16.16
CA THR A 246 38.93 12.49 15.77
C THR A 246 40.09 13.11 14.99
N ALA A 247 41.31 12.99 15.53
CA ALA A 247 42.53 13.41 14.85
C ALA A 247 42.94 12.41 13.75
N ASP A 248 43.87 12.83 12.88
CA ASP A 248 44.33 12.03 11.73
C ASP A 248 44.98 10.69 12.14
N ASP A 249 45.53 10.62 13.35
CA ASP A 249 46.09 9.42 13.97
C ASP A 249 45.01 8.47 14.56
N GLY A 250 43.74 8.81 14.41
CA GLY A 250 42.60 8.05 14.94
C GLY A 250 42.30 8.32 16.42
N SER A 251 43.09 9.15 17.12
CA SER A 251 42.85 9.51 18.52
C SER A 251 41.72 10.52 18.68
N GLU A 252 40.94 10.40 19.75
CA GLU A 252 39.92 11.40 20.09
C GLU A 252 40.52 12.52 20.94
N ARG A 253 40.41 13.76 20.46
CA ARG A 253 40.85 14.97 21.18
C ARG A 253 39.64 15.75 21.68
N LEU A 254 39.70 16.20 22.93
CA LEU A 254 38.64 17.03 23.50
C LEU A 254 38.65 18.42 22.83
N VAL A 255 37.49 18.85 22.36
CA VAL A 255 37.29 20.17 21.73
C VAL A 255 36.67 21.12 22.73
N SER A 256 35.56 20.70 23.35
CA SER A 256 34.82 21.55 24.28
C SER A 256 34.01 20.72 25.27
N THR A 257 33.81 21.27 26.46
CA THR A 257 32.84 20.77 27.44
C THR A 257 31.93 21.91 27.86
N ALA A 258 30.64 21.64 27.99
CA ALA A 258 29.67 22.62 28.44
C ALA A 258 28.72 22.02 29.48
N ARG A 259 28.17 22.87 30.34
CA ARG A 259 27.07 22.52 31.23
C ARG A 259 25.92 23.50 31.00
N THR A 260 24.71 22.99 30.84
CA THR A 260 23.51 23.80 30.60
C THR A 260 22.29 23.18 31.26
N ALA A 261 21.29 23.99 31.62
CA ALA A 261 19.96 23.51 32.02
C ALA A 261 18.99 23.45 30.82
N GLU A 262 19.36 24.08 29.71
CA GLU A 262 18.60 24.09 28.46
C GLU A 262 18.72 22.75 27.72
N THR A 263 17.76 22.47 26.84
CA THR A 263 17.74 21.28 25.95
C THR A 263 18.44 21.52 24.61
N THR A 264 19.07 22.68 24.45
CA THR A 264 19.83 23.02 23.26
C THR A 264 21.15 23.67 23.63
N TYR A 265 22.17 23.46 22.80
CA TYR A 265 23.46 24.13 22.96
C TYR A 265 24.14 24.35 21.62
N ARG A 266 24.77 25.51 21.46
CA ARG A 266 25.46 25.90 20.21
C ARG A 266 26.96 25.94 20.42
N PHE A 267 27.67 25.06 19.74
CA PHE A 267 29.13 25.12 19.59
C PHE A 267 29.48 26.04 18.42
N ARG A 268 30.51 26.88 18.58
CA ARG A 268 30.99 27.82 17.56
C ARG A 268 32.48 27.61 17.32
N GLN A 269 33.01 28.24 16.27
CA GLN A 269 34.44 28.21 15.94
C GLN A 269 35.01 26.80 15.78
N LEU A 270 34.21 25.89 15.22
CA LEU A 270 34.66 24.54 14.96
C LEU A 270 35.49 24.50 13.67
N ALA A 271 36.54 23.67 13.66
CA ALA A 271 37.36 23.42 12.50
C ALA A 271 36.75 22.33 11.61
N LEU A 272 37.38 22.05 10.47
CA LEU A 272 37.06 20.87 9.69
C LEU A 272 37.48 19.61 10.45
N GLY A 273 36.63 18.59 10.50
CA GLY A 273 36.92 17.38 11.26
C GLY A 273 35.73 16.44 11.43
N ARG A 274 36.01 15.25 11.99
CA ARG A 274 34.98 14.31 12.44
C ARG A 274 34.77 14.49 13.93
N TYR A 275 33.55 14.76 14.34
CA TYR A 275 33.22 15.10 15.70
C TYR A 275 32.28 14.06 16.30
N THR A 276 32.43 13.84 17.60
CA THR A 276 31.49 13.08 18.42
C THR A 276 31.03 13.96 19.57
N LEU A 277 29.73 14.26 19.60
CA LEU A 277 29.10 14.92 20.73
C LEU A 277 28.54 13.86 21.67
N THR A 278 28.86 13.98 22.95
CA THR A 278 28.28 13.17 24.02
C THR A 278 27.54 14.07 25.01
N VAL A 279 26.30 13.71 25.36
CA VAL A 279 25.47 14.43 26.32
C VAL A 279 25.07 13.49 27.46
N ARG A 280 25.28 13.94 28.69
CA ARG A 280 24.85 13.25 29.92
C ARG A 280 23.89 14.11 30.70
N ALA A 281 22.77 13.53 31.13
CA ALA A 281 21.89 14.16 32.09
C ALA A 281 22.47 14.03 33.51
N VAL A 282 22.36 15.09 34.30
CA VAL A 282 22.92 15.21 35.66
C VAL A 282 21.83 15.73 36.59
N ASN A 283 21.50 14.97 37.63
CA ASN A 283 20.48 15.38 38.60
C ASN A 283 21.01 16.43 39.59
N ALA A 284 20.13 16.95 40.44
CA ALA A 284 20.47 17.97 41.45
C ALA A 284 21.54 17.51 42.47
N ARG A 285 21.76 16.20 42.65
CA ARG A 285 22.82 15.63 43.50
C ARG A 285 24.15 15.39 42.77
N GLY A 286 24.24 15.75 41.49
CA GLY A 286 25.45 15.57 40.68
C GLY A 286 25.64 14.15 40.11
N GLN A 287 24.66 13.25 40.26
CA GLN A 287 24.74 11.91 39.66
C GLN A 287 24.48 12.01 38.16
N GLN A 288 25.36 11.38 37.37
CA GLN A 288 25.31 11.41 35.91
C GLN A 288 24.69 10.15 35.33
N GLY A 289 23.80 10.34 34.36
CA GLY A 289 23.20 9.29 33.56
C GLY A 289 24.13 8.68 32.53
N ASP A 290 23.61 7.64 31.87
CA ASP A 290 24.24 7.05 30.70
C ASP A 290 24.40 8.09 29.58
N PRO A 291 25.52 8.04 28.83
CA PRO A 291 25.76 8.99 27.75
C PRO A 291 24.89 8.68 26.53
N ALA A 292 24.32 9.72 25.91
CA ALA A 292 23.87 9.67 24.53
C ALA A 292 24.95 10.31 23.65
N SER A 293 25.24 9.71 22.49
CA SER A 293 26.26 10.21 21.58
C SER A 293 25.75 10.32 20.15
N VAL A 294 26.17 11.35 19.44
CA VAL A 294 25.95 11.54 18.01
C VAL A 294 27.26 11.96 17.34
N SER A 295 27.56 11.37 16.20
CA SER A 295 28.73 11.73 15.40
C SER A 295 28.31 12.53 14.17
N PHE A 296 29.07 13.57 13.85
CA PHE A 296 28.86 14.42 12.68
C PHE A 296 30.21 14.83 12.06
N ARG A 297 30.19 15.35 10.84
CA ARG A 297 31.40 15.80 10.14
C ARG A 297 31.24 17.22 9.66
N ILE A 298 32.32 17.97 9.77
CA ILE A 298 32.46 19.30 9.16
C ILE A 298 33.54 19.16 8.10
N ASN A 299 33.16 18.81 6.87
CA ASN A 299 34.06 18.71 5.74
C ASN A 299 33.34 19.02 4.42
N ALA A 300 34.10 19.46 3.42
CA ALA A 300 33.60 19.51 2.06
C ALA A 300 33.17 18.09 1.62
N PRO A 301 32.10 17.98 0.82
CA PRO A 301 31.55 16.68 0.47
C PRO A 301 32.47 15.95 -0.50
N ALA A 302 32.37 14.61 -0.50
CA ALA A 302 33.04 13.81 -1.50
C ALA A 302 32.48 14.13 -2.90
N LYS A 303 33.34 14.06 -3.93
CA LYS A 303 32.85 14.17 -5.31
C LYS A 303 31.89 13.01 -5.63
N PRO A 304 30.96 13.19 -6.58
CA PRO A 304 30.14 12.07 -7.04
C PRO A 304 31.03 10.88 -7.45
N ALA A 305 30.56 9.66 -7.22
CA ALA A 305 31.26 8.47 -7.68
C ALA A 305 31.14 8.32 -9.20
N THR A 306 29.92 8.51 -9.71
CA THR A 306 29.57 8.41 -11.14
C THR A 306 28.42 9.38 -11.46
N ILE A 307 28.20 9.60 -12.75
CA ILE A 307 27.00 10.28 -13.27
C ILE A 307 26.33 9.29 -14.22
N GLU A 308 25.10 8.90 -13.92
CA GLU A 308 24.27 8.09 -14.81
C GLU A 308 23.61 9.01 -15.83
N LEU A 309 23.74 8.68 -17.12
CA LEU A 309 23.12 9.43 -18.21
C LEU A 309 21.99 8.59 -18.80
N THR A 310 20.78 9.13 -18.80
CA THR A 310 19.61 8.53 -19.44
C THR A 310 19.31 9.26 -20.76
N PRO A 311 19.45 8.60 -21.91
CA PRO A 311 19.16 9.21 -23.20
C PRO A 311 17.66 9.30 -23.46
N GLY A 312 17.20 10.42 -24.03
CA GLY A 312 15.85 10.58 -24.56
C GLY A 312 15.86 11.25 -25.94
N TYR A 313 14.70 11.41 -26.57
CA TYR A 313 14.60 12.11 -27.84
C TYR A 313 14.83 13.61 -27.65
N PHE A 314 15.86 14.15 -28.30
CA PHE A 314 16.32 15.54 -28.15
C PHE A 314 16.68 15.96 -26.72
N GLN A 315 16.99 14.99 -25.86
CA GLN A 315 17.31 15.26 -24.47
C GLN A 315 18.24 14.23 -23.84
N ILE A 316 18.97 14.64 -22.80
CA ILE A 316 19.76 13.75 -21.94
C ILE A 316 19.54 14.17 -20.49
N THR A 317 19.26 13.20 -19.62
CA THR A 317 19.12 13.40 -18.18
C THR A 317 20.34 12.88 -17.46
N ALA A 318 20.94 13.70 -16.61
CA ALA A 318 22.10 13.36 -15.79
C ALA A 318 21.71 13.21 -14.32
N VAL A 319 22.08 12.07 -13.72
CA VAL A 319 21.82 11.73 -12.32
C VAL A 319 23.15 11.34 -11.63
N PRO A 320 23.71 12.19 -10.76
CA PRO A 320 24.91 11.86 -9.99
C PRO A 320 24.61 10.80 -8.92
N ARG A 321 25.58 9.92 -8.68
CA ARG A 321 25.54 8.90 -7.63
C ARG A 321 26.71 9.09 -6.66
N LEU A 322 26.44 9.02 -5.36
CA LEU A 322 27.48 9.02 -4.32
C LEU A 322 27.93 7.59 -4.00
N ALA A 323 29.20 7.41 -3.65
CA ALA A 323 29.71 6.13 -3.16
C ALA A 323 29.15 5.77 -1.77
N VAL A 324 28.90 6.80 -0.94
CA VAL A 324 28.27 6.69 0.37
C VAL A 324 27.18 7.73 0.44
N TYR A 325 25.97 7.31 0.81
CA TYR A 325 24.84 8.23 0.95
C TYR A 325 25.16 9.30 2.00
N ASP A 326 24.99 10.57 1.62
CA ASP A 326 25.14 11.72 2.49
C ASP A 326 23.94 12.67 2.24
N PRO A 327 23.02 12.79 3.21
CA PRO A 327 21.81 13.61 3.04
C PRO A 327 22.09 15.11 3.04
N THR A 328 23.30 15.54 3.42
CA THR A 328 23.69 16.95 3.44
C THR A 328 24.20 17.46 2.08
N VAL A 329 24.33 16.54 1.11
CA VAL A 329 24.90 16.85 -0.21
C VAL A 329 23.82 17.25 -1.20
N GLN A 330 24.06 18.38 -1.87
CA GLN A 330 23.39 18.81 -3.09
C GLN A 330 24.37 18.70 -4.26
N PHE A 331 23.87 18.69 -5.49
CA PHE A 331 24.72 18.67 -6.68
C PHE A 331 24.54 19.92 -7.52
N GLU A 332 25.65 20.47 -8.00
CA GLU A 332 25.67 21.55 -8.99
C GLU A 332 26.02 20.96 -10.37
N PHE A 333 25.32 21.38 -11.42
CA PHE A 333 25.42 20.78 -12.76
C PHE A 333 25.88 21.78 -13.81
N TRP A 334 26.77 21.32 -14.69
CA TRP A 334 27.23 22.04 -15.87
C TRP A 334 27.14 21.17 -17.11
N PHE A 335 26.95 21.84 -18.25
CA PHE A 335 26.78 21.22 -19.55
C PHE A 335 27.68 21.88 -20.59
N SER A 336 28.29 21.06 -21.45
CA SER A 336 29.09 21.53 -22.57
C SER A 336 28.87 20.65 -23.82
N GLU A 337 28.79 21.31 -24.98
CA GLU A 337 28.79 20.65 -26.30
C GLU A 337 30.21 20.19 -26.73
N LYS A 338 31.25 20.54 -25.96
CA LYS A 338 32.63 20.11 -26.19
C LYS A 338 33.30 19.66 -24.90
N ARG A 339 34.15 18.64 -24.97
CA ARG A 339 34.92 18.19 -23.81
C ARG A 339 35.84 19.30 -23.27
N ILE A 340 35.88 19.44 -21.95
CA ILE A 340 36.74 20.35 -21.21
C ILE A 340 37.73 19.48 -20.44
N THR A 341 38.96 19.37 -20.94
CA THR A 341 39.99 18.49 -20.37
C THR A 341 40.53 18.98 -19.03
N ASN A 342 40.47 20.29 -18.75
CA ASN A 342 40.85 20.86 -17.47
C ASN A 342 39.62 21.25 -16.64
N THR A 343 39.32 20.48 -15.59
CA THR A 343 38.15 20.67 -14.73
C THR A 343 38.11 22.04 -14.03
N ALA A 344 39.24 22.74 -13.89
CA ALA A 344 39.27 24.10 -13.32
C ALA A 344 38.66 25.16 -14.27
N GLN A 345 38.48 24.84 -15.56
CA GLN A 345 37.85 25.73 -16.54
C GLN A 345 36.35 25.49 -16.68
N VAL A 346 35.78 24.45 -16.05
CA VAL A 346 34.36 24.09 -16.19
C VAL A 346 33.44 25.27 -15.86
N GLU A 347 33.70 25.99 -14.77
CA GLU A 347 32.87 27.14 -14.38
C GLU A 347 32.90 28.31 -15.38
N LYS A 348 33.97 28.43 -16.18
CA LYS A 348 34.13 29.50 -17.18
C LYS A 348 33.67 29.08 -18.58
N SER A 349 33.79 27.79 -18.91
CA SER A 349 33.65 27.28 -20.27
C SER A 349 32.41 26.40 -20.49
N ALA A 350 31.80 25.85 -19.43
CA ALA A 350 30.55 25.10 -19.51
C ALA A 350 29.36 25.96 -19.05
N ARG A 351 28.19 25.67 -19.58
CA ARG A 351 26.93 26.31 -19.18
C ARG A 351 26.47 25.74 -17.84
N TYR A 352 26.32 26.60 -16.83
CA TYR A 352 25.70 26.22 -15.56
C TYR A 352 24.21 25.91 -15.76
N LEU A 353 23.75 24.75 -15.27
CA LEU A 353 22.35 24.33 -15.34
C LEU A 353 21.58 24.67 -14.07
N GLY A 354 22.21 24.50 -12.91
CA GLY A 354 21.62 24.77 -11.60
C GLY A 354 22.00 23.72 -10.54
N THR A 355 21.31 23.77 -9.40
CA THR A 355 21.40 22.78 -8.33
C THR A 355 20.22 21.80 -8.36
N GLY A 356 20.44 20.55 -7.97
CA GLY A 356 19.36 19.56 -7.88
C GLY A 356 19.86 18.14 -7.61
N SER A 357 18.96 17.16 -7.66
CA SER A 357 19.29 15.73 -7.62
C SER A 357 19.51 15.15 -9.03
N GLN A 358 18.97 15.81 -10.06
CA GLN A 358 19.15 15.47 -11.47
C GLN A 358 18.92 16.71 -12.34
N TRP A 359 19.42 16.70 -13.57
CA TRP A 359 19.13 17.72 -14.58
C TRP A 359 18.92 17.11 -15.95
N THR A 360 17.96 17.65 -16.70
CA THR A 360 17.71 17.28 -18.09
C THR A 360 18.08 18.44 -19.00
N VAL A 361 18.96 18.16 -19.97
CA VAL A 361 19.25 19.10 -21.05
C VAL A 361 18.48 18.67 -22.27
N GLN A 362 17.64 19.55 -22.79
CA GLN A 362 16.77 19.33 -23.94
C GLN A 362 16.93 20.46 -24.96
N GLY A 363 16.69 20.16 -26.23
CA GLY A 363 16.57 21.18 -27.28
C GLY A 363 17.03 20.72 -28.66
N SER A 364 16.75 21.54 -29.67
CA SER A 364 17.01 21.23 -31.09
C SER A 364 18.48 21.02 -31.45
N ARG A 365 19.43 21.45 -30.60
CA ARG A 365 20.87 21.18 -30.75
C ARG A 365 21.31 19.83 -30.18
N ILE A 366 20.50 19.22 -29.30
CA ILE A 366 20.77 17.91 -28.70
C ILE A 366 20.31 16.84 -29.70
N LYS A 367 21.19 16.45 -30.62
CA LYS A 367 20.85 15.55 -31.73
C LYS A 367 21.54 14.18 -31.59
N PRO A 368 20.94 13.11 -32.13
CA PRO A 368 21.56 11.79 -32.18
C PRO A 368 22.95 11.84 -32.82
N GLY A 369 23.87 11.01 -32.33
CA GLY A 369 25.21 10.87 -32.90
C GLY A 369 26.23 11.95 -32.49
N THR A 370 25.84 12.89 -31.63
CA THR A 370 26.74 13.90 -31.05
C THR A 370 26.94 13.63 -29.56
N ASP A 371 28.20 13.57 -29.11
CA ASP A 371 28.53 13.48 -27.68
C ASP A 371 28.31 14.82 -26.99
N PHE A 372 27.71 14.77 -25.81
CA PHE A 372 27.56 15.92 -24.92
C PHE A 372 28.16 15.60 -23.55
N TRP A 373 28.75 16.61 -22.90
CA TRP A 373 29.46 16.44 -21.63
C TRP A 373 28.72 17.12 -20.47
N PHE A 374 28.60 16.37 -19.39
CA PHE A 374 28.10 16.81 -18.10
C PHE A 374 29.24 16.86 -17.10
N TYR A 375 29.32 17.95 -16.35
CA TYR A 375 30.23 18.10 -15.22
C TYR A 375 29.41 18.35 -13.97
N VAL A 376 29.56 17.49 -12.98
CA VAL A 376 28.80 17.57 -11.73
C VAL A 376 29.76 17.55 -10.56
N ARG A 377 29.46 18.36 -9.55
CA ARG A 377 30.16 18.32 -8.26
C ARG A 377 29.16 18.33 -7.12
N SER A 378 29.58 17.78 -6.00
CA SER A 378 28.84 17.77 -4.75
C SER A 378 29.10 19.06 -3.99
N VAL A 379 28.08 19.61 -3.36
CA VAL A 379 28.16 20.81 -2.51
C VAL A 379 27.36 20.59 -1.23
N ASN A 380 27.86 21.12 -0.12
CA ASN A 380 27.12 21.22 1.14
C ASN A 380 27.41 22.60 1.76
N LEU A 381 26.92 22.85 2.98
CA LEU A 381 27.16 24.11 3.68
C LEU A 381 28.64 24.38 4.01
N VAL A 382 29.50 23.35 3.93
CA VAL A 382 30.93 23.43 4.28
C VAL A 382 31.80 23.78 3.07
N GLY A 383 31.47 23.26 1.88
CA GLY A 383 32.25 23.52 0.68
C GLY A 383 31.81 22.71 -0.54
N LYS A 384 32.68 22.70 -1.56
CA LYS A 384 32.42 22.05 -2.85
C LYS A 384 33.46 20.98 -3.14
N SER A 385 33.05 19.88 -3.77
CA SER A 385 33.95 18.83 -4.24
C SER A 385 34.63 19.20 -5.56
N ALA A 386 35.59 18.37 -5.98
CA ALA A 386 36.05 18.36 -7.37
C ALA A 386 34.93 17.94 -8.33
N PHE A 387 35.06 18.31 -9.60
CA PHE A 387 34.17 17.90 -10.68
C PHE A 387 34.33 16.42 -11.07
N VAL A 388 33.23 15.84 -11.51
CA VAL A 388 33.15 14.53 -12.18
C VAL A 388 32.58 14.78 -13.57
N GLU A 389 33.18 14.13 -14.57
CA GLU A 389 32.79 14.22 -15.97
C GLU A 389 32.02 12.96 -16.37
N ALA A 390 30.97 13.13 -17.18
CA ALA A 390 30.37 12.05 -17.96
C ALA A 390 29.96 12.56 -19.34
N SER A 391 30.07 11.71 -20.35
CA SER A 391 29.63 11.99 -21.72
C SER A 391 28.55 11.02 -22.16
N GLY A 392 27.57 11.52 -22.91
CA GLY A 392 26.49 10.69 -23.46
C GLY A 392 25.88 11.31 -24.70
N GLN A 393 25.17 10.48 -25.46
CA GLN A 393 24.41 10.86 -26.64
C GLN A 393 22.91 10.77 -26.33
N PRO A 394 22.06 11.60 -26.95
CA PRO A 394 20.61 11.38 -26.88
C PRO A 394 20.24 10.09 -27.64
N SER A 395 18.97 9.68 -27.52
CA SER A 395 18.47 8.48 -28.21
C SER A 395 18.83 8.53 -29.70
N ASN A 396 19.16 7.38 -30.31
CA ASN A 396 19.39 7.27 -31.75
C ASN A 396 18.30 6.44 -32.45
N ASP A 397 17.19 6.21 -31.77
CA ASP A 397 16.04 5.47 -32.30
C ASP A 397 15.31 6.29 -33.38
N GLY A 398 15.64 6.01 -34.64
CA GLY A 398 15.08 6.69 -35.80
C GLY A 398 13.56 6.54 -35.95
N GLU A 399 12.98 5.43 -35.49
CA GLU A 399 11.53 5.20 -35.58
C GLU A 399 10.76 6.13 -34.63
N GLY A 400 11.21 6.24 -33.37
CA GLY A 400 10.62 7.18 -32.40
C GLY A 400 10.78 8.65 -32.82
N TYR A 401 11.88 9.04 -33.46
CA TYR A 401 12.02 10.38 -34.03
C TYR A 401 11.00 10.64 -35.15
N LEU A 402 10.78 9.67 -36.03
CA LEU A 402 9.80 9.79 -37.11
C LEU A 402 8.38 9.94 -36.57
N GLU A 403 8.04 9.25 -35.48
CA GLU A 403 6.75 9.38 -34.81
C GLU A 403 6.55 10.78 -34.21
N ILE A 404 7.57 11.32 -33.51
CA ILE A 404 7.55 12.70 -32.99
C ILE A 404 7.34 13.70 -34.12
N PHE A 405 8.07 13.57 -35.22
CA PHE A 405 7.92 14.47 -36.37
C PHE A 405 6.56 14.32 -37.06
N ARG A 406 6.02 13.11 -37.15
CA ARG A 406 4.68 12.88 -37.69
C ARG A 406 3.62 13.61 -36.86
N GLY A 407 3.67 13.49 -35.53
CA GLY A 407 2.78 14.23 -34.63
C GLY A 407 2.88 15.74 -34.82
N LEU A 408 4.09 16.29 -34.85
CA LEU A 408 4.32 17.73 -35.07
C LEU A 408 3.83 18.19 -36.46
N ILE A 409 3.96 17.37 -37.50
CA ILE A 409 3.45 17.67 -38.84
C ILE A 409 1.91 17.65 -38.84
N ASP A 410 1.31 16.64 -38.22
CA ASP A 410 -0.15 16.49 -38.13
C ASP A 410 -0.82 17.62 -37.33
N GLU A 411 -0.13 18.20 -36.35
CA GLU A 411 -0.59 19.37 -35.58
C GLU A 411 -0.49 20.70 -36.34
N THR A 412 0.28 20.76 -37.43
CA THR A 412 0.41 22.01 -38.20
C THR A 412 -0.82 22.28 -39.06
N LEU A 413 -1.20 23.55 -39.21
CA LEU A 413 -2.28 23.97 -40.13
C LEU A 413 -2.04 23.51 -41.57
N LEU A 414 -0.77 23.43 -42.00
CA LEU A 414 -0.40 22.89 -43.31
C LEU A 414 -0.62 21.38 -43.39
N GLY A 415 -0.26 20.63 -42.34
CA GLY A 415 -0.50 19.19 -42.24
C GLY A 415 -1.99 18.85 -42.20
N GLN A 416 -2.77 19.60 -41.44
CA GLN A 416 -4.24 19.49 -41.43
C GLN A 416 -4.84 19.81 -42.80
N ALA A 417 -4.44 20.91 -43.44
CA ALA A 417 -4.93 21.29 -44.76
C ALA A 417 -4.52 20.28 -45.86
N LEU A 418 -3.34 19.67 -45.75
CA LEU A 418 -2.89 18.61 -46.66
C LEU A 418 -3.73 17.34 -46.45
N LYS A 419 -4.00 16.97 -45.20
CA LYS A 419 -4.83 15.82 -44.83
C LYS A 419 -6.27 16.01 -45.30
N GLU A 420 -6.86 17.18 -45.07
CA GLU A 420 -8.19 17.54 -45.60
C GLU A 420 -8.24 17.49 -47.13
N ARG A 421 -7.18 17.93 -47.83
CA ARG A 421 -7.12 17.83 -49.30
C ARG A 421 -6.94 16.41 -49.81
N ILE A 422 -6.23 15.56 -49.08
CA ILE A 422 -6.10 14.12 -49.38
C ILE A 422 -7.43 13.42 -49.13
N ASP A 423 -8.09 13.74 -48.01
CA ASP A 423 -9.38 13.18 -47.63
C ASP A 423 -10.51 13.65 -48.56
N ALA A 424 -10.46 14.89 -49.03
CA ALA A 424 -11.37 15.45 -50.02
C ALA A 424 -10.97 15.14 -51.48
N SER A 425 -9.88 14.41 -51.71
CA SER A 425 -9.43 14.08 -53.07
C SER A 425 -10.39 13.09 -53.72
N ALA A 426 -10.74 13.34 -54.99
CA ALA A 426 -11.58 12.45 -55.80
C ALA A 426 -11.02 11.02 -55.88
N LEU A 427 -9.70 10.86 -55.76
CA LEU A 427 -9.01 9.58 -55.68
C LEU A 427 -9.48 8.71 -54.51
N ARG A 428 -9.82 9.29 -53.35
CA ARG A 428 -10.30 8.50 -52.21
C ARG A 428 -11.72 7.98 -52.45
N THR A 429 -12.57 8.77 -53.10
CA THR A 429 -13.90 8.35 -53.54
C THR A 429 -13.81 7.26 -54.60
N GLU A 430 -12.90 7.40 -55.57
CA GLU A 430 -12.64 6.38 -56.60
C GLU A 430 -12.09 5.07 -56.01
N VAL A 431 -11.16 5.15 -55.05
CA VAL A 431 -10.63 3.96 -54.36
C VAL A 431 -11.72 3.29 -53.52
N THR A 432 -12.54 4.05 -52.81
CA THR A 432 -13.67 3.48 -52.03
C THR A 432 -14.67 2.78 -52.95
N GLN A 433 -15.00 3.38 -54.09
CA GLN A 433 -15.87 2.75 -55.09
C GLN A 433 -15.24 1.49 -55.69
N LEU A 434 -13.92 1.51 -55.95
CA LEU A 434 -13.18 0.35 -56.44
C LEU A 434 -13.14 -0.78 -55.39
N GLU A 435 -12.98 -0.46 -54.11
CA GLU A 435 -13.04 -1.43 -53.02
C GLU A 435 -14.43 -2.08 -52.91
N GLU A 436 -15.50 -1.30 -53.06
CA GLU A 436 -16.88 -1.79 -53.09
C GLU A 436 -17.13 -2.71 -54.30
N ASP A 437 -16.68 -2.28 -55.49
CA ASP A 437 -16.79 -3.05 -56.74
C ASP A 437 -15.99 -4.36 -56.67
N ILE A 438 -14.79 -4.34 -56.08
CA ILE A 438 -13.96 -5.52 -55.85
C ILE A 438 -14.66 -6.47 -54.86
N ARG A 439 -15.24 -5.95 -53.77
CA ARG A 439 -16.01 -6.77 -52.82
C ARG A 439 -17.20 -7.44 -53.50
N GLN A 440 -18.00 -6.71 -54.27
CA GLN A 440 -19.16 -7.28 -54.97
C GLN A 440 -18.76 -8.33 -56.01
N ARG A 441 -17.67 -8.11 -56.76
CA ARG A 441 -17.12 -9.13 -57.68
C ARG A 441 -16.64 -10.36 -56.92
N MET A 442 -15.93 -10.16 -55.81
CA MET A 442 -15.41 -11.26 -54.99
C MET A 442 -16.56 -12.08 -54.39
N ASP A 443 -17.63 -11.45 -53.91
CA ASP A 443 -18.83 -12.15 -53.41
C ASP A 443 -19.53 -12.94 -54.53
N THR A 444 -19.59 -12.38 -55.75
CA THR A 444 -20.14 -13.05 -56.93
C THR A 444 -19.30 -14.28 -57.32
N ASP A 445 -17.98 -14.13 -57.34
CA ASP A 445 -17.04 -15.21 -57.66
C ASP A 445 -17.10 -16.31 -56.59
N ILE A 446 -17.17 -15.94 -55.31
CA ILE A 446 -17.35 -16.88 -54.19
C ILE A 446 -18.66 -17.66 -54.36
N ALA A 447 -19.76 -16.99 -54.71
CA ALA A 447 -21.04 -17.66 -54.95
C ALA A 447 -20.98 -18.62 -56.14
N GLU A 448 -20.29 -18.25 -57.23
CA GLU A 448 -20.14 -19.11 -58.40
C GLU A 448 -19.26 -20.34 -58.10
N VAL A 449 -18.13 -20.12 -57.41
CA VAL A 449 -17.23 -21.20 -56.97
C VAL A 449 -17.97 -22.15 -56.03
N THR A 450 -18.73 -21.62 -55.06
CA THR A 450 -19.56 -22.44 -54.14
C THR A 450 -20.56 -23.29 -54.93
N ARG A 451 -21.20 -22.73 -55.96
CA ARG A 451 -22.11 -23.49 -56.83
C ARG A 451 -21.39 -24.59 -57.63
N LYS A 452 -20.18 -24.32 -58.13
CA LYS A 452 -19.35 -25.31 -58.84
C LYS A 452 -18.91 -26.43 -57.91
N ILE A 453 -18.50 -26.11 -56.68
CA ILE A 453 -18.18 -27.08 -55.63
C ILE A 453 -19.39 -27.98 -55.36
N GLY A 454 -20.58 -27.43 -55.11
CA GLY A 454 -21.77 -28.25 -54.85
C GLY A 454 -22.15 -29.18 -56.02
N LYS A 455 -21.95 -28.75 -57.28
CA LYS A 455 -22.13 -29.63 -58.45
C LYS A 455 -21.08 -30.75 -58.52
N ALA A 456 -19.83 -30.44 -58.18
CA ALA A 456 -18.75 -31.42 -58.13
C ALA A 456 -18.97 -32.43 -57.01
N GLU A 457 -19.38 -31.99 -55.82
CA GLU A 457 -19.73 -32.85 -54.68
C GLU A 457 -20.88 -33.81 -55.03
N ASN A 458 -21.93 -33.33 -55.70
CA ASN A 458 -23.01 -34.20 -56.18
C ASN A 458 -22.51 -35.24 -57.21
N SER A 459 -21.64 -34.82 -58.13
CA SER A 459 -21.06 -35.72 -59.13
C SER A 459 -20.17 -36.79 -58.48
N LEU A 460 -19.36 -36.39 -57.50
CA LEU A 460 -18.52 -37.29 -56.72
C LEU A 460 -19.36 -38.29 -55.91
N THR A 461 -20.45 -37.81 -55.30
CA THR A 461 -21.38 -38.65 -54.54
C THR A 461 -21.99 -39.75 -55.41
N GLN A 462 -22.43 -39.41 -56.63
CA GLN A 462 -22.95 -40.39 -57.59
C GLN A 462 -21.86 -41.39 -58.03
N LEU A 463 -20.64 -40.92 -58.26
CA LEU A 463 -19.53 -41.77 -58.69
C LEU A 463 -19.09 -42.74 -57.58
N VAL A 464 -19.09 -42.29 -56.31
CA VAL A 464 -18.83 -43.13 -55.15
C VAL A 464 -19.93 -44.19 -54.98
N ALA A 465 -21.20 -43.81 -55.11
CA ALA A 465 -22.32 -44.75 -55.05
C ALA A 465 -22.20 -45.85 -56.11
N LYS A 466 -21.93 -45.46 -57.37
CA LYS A 466 -21.73 -46.40 -58.47
C LYS A 466 -20.52 -47.32 -58.24
N LYS A 467 -19.40 -46.78 -57.77
CA LYS A 467 -18.18 -47.56 -57.50
C LYS A 467 -18.38 -48.56 -56.35
N ASN A 468 -19.18 -48.20 -55.35
CA ASN A 468 -19.57 -49.11 -54.27
C ASN A 468 -20.46 -50.26 -54.78
N GLU A 469 -21.40 -49.99 -55.69
CA GLU A 469 -22.19 -51.04 -56.36
C GLU A 469 -21.29 -51.97 -57.19
N ASP A 470 -20.39 -51.42 -58.02
CA ASP A 470 -19.44 -52.19 -58.83
C ASP A 470 -18.53 -53.07 -57.96
N GLN A 471 -18.03 -52.52 -56.84
CA GLN A 471 -17.23 -53.28 -55.87
C GLN A 471 -18.03 -54.39 -55.19
N THR A 472 -19.29 -54.13 -54.85
CA THR A 472 -20.18 -55.14 -54.25
C THR A 472 -20.40 -56.30 -55.21
N LEU A 473 -20.62 -56.01 -56.49
CA LEU A 473 -20.77 -57.01 -57.55
C LEU A 473 -19.47 -57.83 -57.73
N ALA A 474 -18.31 -57.16 -57.74
CA ALA A 474 -17.01 -57.83 -57.85
C ALA A 474 -16.73 -58.75 -56.66
N ILE A 475 -17.06 -58.32 -55.43
CA ILE A 475 -16.92 -59.14 -54.22
C ILE A 475 -17.81 -60.39 -54.31
N ALA A 476 -19.05 -60.25 -54.79
CA ALA A 476 -19.95 -61.39 -54.97
C ALA A 476 -19.39 -62.41 -55.98
N GLN A 477 -18.85 -61.95 -57.10
CA GLN A 477 -18.21 -62.81 -58.12
C GLN A 477 -16.98 -63.54 -57.55
N VAL A 478 -16.13 -62.84 -56.80
CA VAL A 478 -14.96 -63.45 -56.15
C VAL A 478 -15.40 -64.49 -55.12
N SER A 479 -16.42 -64.21 -54.31
CA SER A 479 -16.95 -65.16 -53.34
C SER A 479 -17.43 -66.44 -54.01
N GLN A 480 -18.19 -66.32 -55.11
CA GLN A 480 -18.66 -67.47 -55.87
C GLN A 480 -17.51 -68.29 -56.46
N LYS A 481 -16.42 -67.63 -56.87
CA LYS A 481 -15.21 -68.30 -57.36
C LYS A 481 -14.46 -69.02 -56.23
N VAL A 482 -14.38 -68.42 -55.04
CA VAL A 482 -13.79 -69.05 -53.85
C VAL A 482 -14.59 -70.29 -53.45
N ASP A 483 -15.92 -70.23 -53.45
CA ASP A 483 -16.77 -71.38 -53.13
C ASP A 483 -16.58 -72.53 -54.13
N ARG A 484 -16.47 -72.20 -55.43
CA ARG A 484 -16.17 -73.17 -56.48
C ARG A 484 -14.82 -73.84 -56.27
N VAL A 485 -13.77 -73.04 -56.05
CA VAL A 485 -12.41 -73.56 -55.81
C VAL A 485 -12.36 -74.42 -54.54
N SER A 486 -13.07 -74.02 -53.48
CA SER A 486 -13.17 -74.80 -52.24
C SER A 486 -13.81 -76.18 -52.47
N SER A 487 -14.86 -76.23 -53.30
CA SER A 487 -15.50 -77.49 -53.73
C SER A 487 -14.55 -78.37 -54.54
N GLU A 488 -13.84 -77.80 -55.53
CA GLU A 488 -12.86 -78.50 -56.35
C GLU A 488 -11.70 -79.09 -55.50
N ILE A 489 -11.19 -78.32 -54.54
CA ILE A 489 -10.18 -78.80 -53.58
C ILE A 489 -10.73 -79.94 -52.74
N SER A 490 -11.93 -79.80 -52.18
CA SER A 490 -12.56 -80.84 -51.35
C SER A 490 -12.73 -82.16 -52.11
N GLN A 491 -13.10 -82.08 -53.39
CA GLN A 491 -13.24 -83.23 -54.27
C GLN A 491 -11.88 -83.88 -54.58
N THR A 492 -10.86 -83.07 -54.87
CA THR A 492 -9.48 -83.53 -55.15
C THR A 492 -8.88 -84.23 -53.92
N VAL A 493 -9.06 -83.65 -52.73
CA VAL A 493 -8.59 -84.24 -51.47
C VAL A 493 -9.27 -85.58 -51.20
N SER A 494 -10.60 -85.68 -51.42
CA SER A 494 -11.36 -86.93 -51.25
C SER A 494 -10.90 -88.04 -52.22
N GLN A 495 -10.61 -87.69 -53.47
CA GLN A 495 -10.06 -88.61 -54.46
C GLN A 495 -8.65 -89.09 -54.04
N GLY A 496 -7.76 -88.16 -53.68
CA GLY A 496 -6.40 -88.50 -53.22
C GLY A 496 -6.40 -89.37 -51.96
N GLN A 497 -7.34 -89.16 -51.04
CA GLN A 497 -7.47 -89.97 -49.83
C GLN A 497 -7.92 -91.40 -50.13
N SER A 498 -8.81 -91.57 -51.10
CA SER A 498 -9.25 -92.89 -51.60
C SER A 498 -8.14 -93.64 -52.34
N GLU A 499 -7.34 -92.91 -53.13
CA GLU A 499 -6.22 -93.48 -53.88
C GLU A 499 -5.06 -93.88 -52.97
N ASN A 500 -4.73 -93.05 -51.98
CA ASN A 500 -3.77 -93.38 -50.92
C ASN A 500 -4.22 -94.61 -50.12
N ALA A 501 -5.51 -94.74 -49.79
CA ALA A 501 -6.03 -95.92 -49.12
C ALA A 501 -5.85 -97.20 -49.96
N ARG A 502 -6.02 -97.13 -51.30
CA ARG A 502 -5.73 -98.24 -52.22
C ARG A 502 -4.24 -98.58 -52.27
N GLN A 503 -3.36 -97.58 -52.36
CA GLN A 503 -1.92 -97.80 -52.38
C GLN A 503 -1.43 -98.45 -51.08
N ILE A 504 -1.93 -98.01 -49.92
CA ILE A 504 -1.61 -98.62 -48.62
C ILE A 504 -2.06 -100.09 -48.57
N ALA A 505 -3.24 -100.42 -49.13
CA ALA A 505 -3.71 -101.80 -49.20
C ALA A 505 -2.82 -102.69 -50.09
N GLN A 506 -2.34 -102.16 -51.22
CA GLN A 506 -1.40 -102.87 -52.11
C GLN A 506 -0.03 -103.09 -51.44
N VAL A 507 0.49 -102.10 -50.73
CA VAL A 507 1.75 -102.23 -49.97
C VAL A 507 1.63 -103.30 -48.89
N ARG A 508 0.49 -103.38 -48.18
CA ARG A 508 0.26 -104.46 -47.19
C ARG A 508 0.32 -105.85 -47.84
N GLN A 509 -0.36 -106.07 -48.98
CA GLN A 509 -0.28 -107.34 -49.70
C GLN A 509 1.14 -107.69 -50.16
N TYR A 510 1.92 -106.70 -50.60
CA TYR A 510 3.30 -106.90 -50.99
C TYR A 510 4.19 -107.28 -49.80
N VAL A 511 3.99 -106.63 -48.64
CA VAL A 511 4.71 -106.93 -47.39
C VAL A 511 4.38 -108.34 -46.89
N ASP A 512 3.12 -108.76 -46.93
CA ASP A 512 2.71 -110.12 -46.51
C ASP A 512 3.35 -111.20 -47.40
N LYS A 513 3.41 -110.96 -48.72
CA LYS A 513 4.08 -111.84 -49.68
C LYS A 513 5.59 -111.92 -49.42
N LYS A 514 6.23 -110.79 -49.14
CA LYS A 514 7.69 -110.73 -48.87
C LYS A 514 8.06 -111.29 -47.49
N GLY A 515 7.19 -111.18 -46.49
CA GLY A 515 7.38 -111.79 -45.16
C GLY A 515 7.54 -113.32 -45.22
N SER A 516 6.80 -113.97 -46.12
CA SER A 516 6.88 -115.43 -46.33
C SER A 516 8.18 -115.88 -47.02
N GLU A 517 8.82 -115.01 -47.80
CA GLU A 517 10.10 -115.24 -48.49
C GLU A 517 11.31 -115.04 -47.55
N ILE A 518 11.14 -114.23 -46.50
CA ILE A 518 12.19 -113.88 -45.54
C ILE A 518 12.50 -115.04 -44.57
N THR A 519 11.52 -115.87 -44.20
CA THR A 519 11.74 -117.01 -43.27
C THR A 519 12.63 -118.13 -43.83
N SER A 520 12.77 -118.23 -45.16
CA SER A 520 13.59 -119.28 -45.82
C SER A 520 15.05 -118.88 -46.04
N THR A 521 15.44 -117.63 -45.76
CA THR A 521 16.72 -117.06 -46.25
C THR A 521 17.61 -116.54 -45.11
N THR A 522 17.17 -116.66 -43.84
CA THR A 522 17.84 -116.09 -42.65
C THR A 522 18.88 -117.01 -41.98
N ASP A 523 19.05 -118.27 -42.41
CA ASP A 523 20.05 -119.20 -41.81
C ASP A 523 21.39 -119.31 -42.57
N LYS A 524 21.59 -118.56 -43.64
CA LYS A 524 22.86 -118.56 -44.39
C LYS A 524 23.57 -117.23 -44.40
N LYS A 525 23.64 -116.65 -43.18
CA LYS A 525 24.53 -115.54 -42.80
C LYS A 525 24.05 -114.24 -43.45
N LEU A 526 23.44 -113.28 -42.74
CA LEU A 526 23.93 -112.75 -41.46
C LEU A 526 25.46 -112.48 -41.50
N GLY A 527 25.98 -112.24 -42.71
CA GLY A 527 27.16 -111.47 -43.00
C GLY A 527 26.67 -110.19 -43.65
N ASP A 528 26.99 -109.08 -43.01
CA ASP A 528 26.93 -107.73 -43.57
C ASP A 528 25.50 -107.22 -43.82
N GLN A 529 24.65 -107.18 -42.79
CA GLN A 529 24.44 -105.94 -42.03
C GLN A 529 24.46 -104.67 -42.92
N ALA A 530 23.34 -104.44 -43.63
CA ALA A 530 22.50 -103.24 -43.56
C ALA A 530 23.23 -101.96 -43.08
N VAL A 531 23.28 -100.84 -43.81
CA VAL A 531 22.15 -100.04 -44.33
C VAL A 531 22.72 -99.06 -45.38
N THR A 532 22.36 -99.18 -46.65
CA THR A 532 21.38 -98.38 -47.42
C THR A 532 21.43 -96.84 -47.24
N ILE A 533 21.81 -96.20 -48.35
CA ILE A 533 21.62 -94.80 -48.70
C ILE A 533 20.13 -94.43 -48.74
N GLN A 534 19.73 -93.41 -47.95
CA GLN A 534 18.73 -92.38 -48.28
C GLN A 534 19.19 -91.09 -47.57
N GLN A 535 19.61 -90.08 -48.33
CA GLN A 535 18.78 -88.94 -48.77
C GLN A 535 18.48 -87.89 -47.70
N ILE A 536 18.95 -86.67 -48.03
CA ILE A 536 18.48 -85.33 -47.66
C ILE A 536 19.11 -84.69 -46.42
N GLN A 537 19.86 -83.63 -46.74
CA GLN A 537 20.22 -82.48 -45.92
C GLN A 537 19.18 -82.13 -44.84
N ARG A 538 19.60 -82.13 -43.58
CA ARG A 538 19.00 -81.32 -42.51
C ARG A 538 20.12 -80.60 -41.77
N VAL A 539 20.15 -79.27 -41.91
CA VAL A 539 20.85 -78.37 -40.99
C VAL A 539 20.11 -78.51 -39.65
N GLN A 540 20.75 -79.16 -38.69
CA GLN A 540 20.21 -79.25 -37.34
C GLN A 540 20.64 -78.02 -36.55
N SER A 541 19.65 -77.18 -36.30
CA SER A 541 19.52 -76.47 -35.04
C SER A 541 19.71 -77.43 -33.88
N ASP A 542 20.62 -77.12 -32.95
CA ASP A 542 20.25 -77.21 -31.55
C ASP A 542 21.00 -76.21 -30.64
N THR A 543 20.16 -75.38 -30.01
CA THR A 543 20.16 -74.87 -28.64
C THR A 543 21.37 -74.18 -27.98
N ARG A 544 21.11 -72.89 -27.67
CA ARG A 544 21.34 -72.11 -26.41
C ARG A 544 22.03 -70.79 -26.78
N ASN A 545 21.54 -69.58 -26.53
CA ASN A 545 20.60 -68.95 -25.59
C ASN A 545 20.25 -67.62 -26.33
N GLU A 546 19.03 -67.17 -26.60
CA GLU A 546 18.03 -66.65 -25.67
C GLU A 546 16.84 -66.11 -26.51
N LEU A 547 15.63 -66.33 -25.99
CA LEU A 547 14.38 -65.56 -26.17
C LEU A 547 13.75 -65.39 -27.58
N ASN A 548 12.64 -66.10 -27.74
CA ASN A 548 11.57 -65.88 -28.71
C ASN A 548 11.00 -64.44 -28.64
N ALA A 549 10.93 -63.75 -29.77
CA ALA A 549 9.97 -62.67 -29.99
C ALA A 549 8.80 -63.23 -30.83
N MET A 550 7.65 -63.42 -30.20
CA MET A 550 6.38 -63.71 -30.87
C MET A 550 5.84 -62.40 -31.47
N TYR A 551 5.79 -62.26 -32.80
CA TYR A 551 4.93 -61.25 -33.44
C TYR A 551 3.61 -61.91 -33.82
N MET A 552 2.52 -61.55 -33.13
CA MET A 552 1.15 -61.92 -33.53
C MET A 552 0.56 -60.80 -34.38
N LEU A 553 0.37 -61.03 -35.69
CA LEU A 553 -0.43 -60.17 -36.57
C LEU A 553 -1.84 -60.78 -36.67
N LYS A 554 -2.80 -60.25 -35.90
CA LYS A 554 -4.18 -60.75 -35.94
C LYS A 554 -5.00 -59.89 -36.90
N VAL A 555 -5.39 -60.49 -38.03
CA VAL A 555 -6.30 -59.89 -39.01
C VAL A 555 -7.72 -60.36 -38.67
N GLN A 556 -8.64 -59.44 -38.38
CA GLN A 556 -10.06 -59.79 -38.17
C GLN A 556 -10.97 -58.94 -39.05
N LYS A 557 -11.95 -59.60 -39.68
CA LYS A 557 -12.95 -59.03 -40.58
C LYS A 557 -14.23 -58.67 -39.81
N THR A 558 -14.91 -57.66 -40.32
CA THR A 558 -16.07 -56.91 -39.86
C THR A 558 -17.37 -57.71 -39.62
N LYS A 559 -18.18 -57.26 -38.66
CA LYS A 559 -19.65 -57.39 -38.67
C LYS A 559 -20.21 -55.95 -38.72
N ASN A 560 -20.96 -55.60 -39.77
CA ASN A 560 -21.60 -54.28 -40.02
C ASN A 560 -20.68 -53.09 -40.38
N GLY A 561 -19.57 -53.32 -41.07
CA GLY A 561 -18.97 -52.30 -41.96
C GLY A 561 -18.06 -51.22 -41.36
N ILE A 562 -17.81 -51.17 -40.03
CA ILE A 562 -16.77 -50.27 -39.47
C ILE A 562 -15.47 -51.08 -39.29
N PRO A 563 -14.42 -50.88 -40.14
CA PRO A 563 -13.09 -51.39 -39.85
C PRO A 563 -12.47 -50.56 -38.71
N TYR A 564 -12.22 -51.19 -37.56
CA TYR A 564 -11.34 -50.60 -36.56
C TYR A 564 -9.89 -50.97 -36.90
N VAL A 565 -9.02 -49.96 -36.86
CA VAL A 565 -7.61 -50.00 -37.27
C VAL A 565 -6.85 -51.13 -36.57
N ALA A 566 -5.99 -51.82 -37.33
CA ALA A 566 -4.98 -52.74 -36.83
C ALA A 566 -3.93 -51.99 -36.00
N GLY A 567 -4.02 -52.07 -34.67
CA GLY A 567 -2.95 -51.66 -33.79
C GLY A 567 -1.92 -52.77 -33.61
N ILE A 568 -0.64 -52.41 -33.60
CA ILE A 568 0.41 -53.25 -33.01
C ILE A 568 0.29 -53.09 -31.49
N GLY A 569 -0.23 -54.11 -30.81
CA GLY A 569 -0.15 -54.21 -29.35
C GLY A 569 1.06 -55.05 -28.97
N ALA A 570 2.12 -54.42 -28.46
CA ALA A 570 3.22 -55.11 -27.78
C ALA A 570 3.11 -54.79 -26.28
N GLY A 571 2.79 -55.80 -25.48
CA GLY A 571 2.67 -55.69 -24.03
C GLY A 571 3.05 -57.00 -23.34
N ILE A 572 3.79 -56.87 -22.24
CA ILE A 572 4.00 -57.94 -21.25
C ILE A 572 3.35 -57.44 -19.96
N GLU A 573 2.47 -58.24 -19.38
CA GLU A 573 1.89 -58.01 -18.05
C GLU A 573 2.76 -58.71 -17.00
N ASP A 574 3.07 -58.02 -15.90
CA ASP A 574 3.64 -58.62 -14.69
C ASP A 574 2.50 -59.06 -13.75
N VAL A 575 2.81 -59.98 -12.83
CA VAL A 575 1.87 -60.75 -12.01
C VAL A 575 1.03 -59.89 -11.02
N ASP A 576 1.31 -58.59 -10.92
CA ASP A 576 0.61 -57.63 -10.03
C ASP A 576 -0.25 -56.59 -10.77
N GLY A 577 -0.53 -56.77 -12.06
CA GLY A 577 -1.49 -55.93 -12.80
C GLY A 577 -1.02 -54.51 -13.14
N GLN A 578 0.29 -54.24 -13.11
CA GLN A 578 0.85 -53.02 -13.71
C GLN A 578 1.36 -53.27 -15.13
N THR A 579 0.95 -52.40 -16.05
CA THR A 579 1.33 -52.45 -17.47
C THR A 579 2.75 -51.91 -17.68
N LEU A 580 3.67 -52.73 -18.20
CA LEU A 580 5.08 -52.39 -18.45
C LEU A 580 5.45 -52.42 -19.95
N SER A 581 4.66 -51.79 -20.82
CA SER A 581 4.97 -51.75 -22.27
C SER A 581 5.26 -50.36 -22.81
N ASN A 582 6.44 -50.19 -23.39
CA ASN A 582 6.81 -49.07 -24.25
C ASN A 582 6.95 -49.54 -25.70
N ILE A 583 6.28 -48.86 -26.64
CA ILE A 583 6.51 -49.05 -28.07
C ILE A 583 7.60 -48.07 -28.50
N LEU A 584 8.81 -48.56 -28.72
CA LEU A 584 9.95 -47.79 -29.22
C LEU A 584 9.99 -47.88 -30.75
N LEU A 585 9.64 -46.79 -31.43
CA LEU A 585 9.68 -46.68 -32.89
C LEU A 585 10.90 -45.84 -33.28
N GLN A 586 11.93 -46.48 -33.84
CA GLN A 586 13.05 -45.77 -34.45
C GLN A 586 12.67 -45.41 -35.89
N ALA A 587 12.17 -44.20 -36.10
CA ALA A 587 11.76 -43.69 -37.40
C ALA A 587 12.08 -42.19 -37.53
N ASP A 588 12.46 -41.74 -38.74
CA ASP A 588 12.73 -40.33 -39.04
C ASP A 588 11.45 -39.46 -38.95
N ARG A 589 10.29 -40.08 -39.20
CA ARG A 589 8.98 -39.44 -39.13
C ARG A 589 7.89 -40.44 -38.72
N ILE A 590 7.07 -40.07 -37.75
CA ILE A 590 5.88 -40.81 -37.33
C ILE A 590 4.67 -39.88 -37.51
N ALA A 591 3.66 -40.32 -38.25
CA ALA A 591 2.43 -39.55 -38.45
C ALA A 591 1.22 -40.44 -38.22
N MET A 592 0.27 -39.97 -37.40
CA MET A 592 -1.06 -40.57 -37.33
C MET A 592 -1.98 -39.75 -38.21
N ILE A 593 -2.57 -40.39 -39.22
CA ILE A 593 -3.38 -39.75 -40.24
C ILE A 593 -4.78 -40.32 -40.15
N THR A 594 -5.79 -39.45 -40.05
CA THR A 594 -7.18 -39.87 -40.20
C THR A 594 -7.58 -39.66 -41.65
N PRO A 595 -7.95 -40.72 -42.38
CA PRO A 595 -8.52 -40.56 -43.70
C PRO A 595 -10.00 -40.20 -43.55
N GLU A 596 -10.34 -38.94 -43.78
CA GLU A 596 -11.73 -38.49 -43.95
C GLU A 596 -11.90 -37.94 -45.38
N ASN A 597 -12.87 -38.47 -46.11
CA ASN A 597 -13.23 -38.02 -47.47
C ASN A 597 -12.06 -37.92 -48.47
N GLY A 598 -11.04 -38.78 -48.33
CA GLY A 598 -9.89 -38.81 -49.24
C GLY A 598 -8.84 -37.72 -48.99
N ASN A 599 -9.02 -36.88 -47.96
CA ASN A 599 -7.98 -35.95 -47.53
C ASN A 599 -7.27 -36.52 -46.29
N THR A 600 -5.94 -36.60 -46.35
CA THR A 600 -5.12 -37.20 -45.29
C THR A 600 -4.57 -36.12 -44.38
N THR A 601 -5.39 -35.63 -43.45
CA THR A 601 -4.92 -34.67 -42.45
C THR A 601 -4.22 -35.43 -41.32
N PRO A 602 -2.94 -35.16 -41.03
CA PRO A 602 -2.27 -35.76 -39.88
C PRO A 602 -2.84 -35.19 -38.57
N LEU A 603 -3.26 -36.06 -37.66
CA LEU A 603 -3.66 -35.71 -36.29
C LEU A 603 -2.45 -35.22 -35.47
N PHE A 604 -1.31 -35.92 -35.61
CA PHE A 604 -0.02 -35.42 -35.17
C PHE A 604 1.12 -35.99 -36.04
N VAL A 605 2.20 -35.22 -36.14
CA VAL A 605 3.44 -35.65 -36.81
C VAL A 605 4.61 -35.41 -35.86
N ALA A 606 5.31 -36.47 -35.48
CA ALA A 606 6.62 -36.39 -34.84
C ALA A 606 7.70 -36.50 -35.93
N GLN A 607 8.56 -35.50 -36.05
CA GLN A 607 9.67 -35.48 -37.00
C GLN A 607 10.87 -34.77 -36.38
N GLY A 608 12.03 -35.44 -36.36
CA GLY A 608 13.19 -34.98 -35.60
C GLY A 608 12.86 -34.76 -34.12
N ASN A 609 13.16 -33.57 -33.60
CA ASN A 609 12.87 -33.17 -32.21
C ASN A 609 11.56 -32.36 -32.06
N GLN A 610 10.67 -32.39 -33.05
CA GLN A 610 9.45 -31.59 -33.07
C GLN A 610 8.19 -32.43 -33.22
N LEU A 611 7.12 -32.01 -32.56
CA LEU A 611 5.78 -32.58 -32.66
C LEU A 611 4.82 -31.52 -33.19
N PHE A 612 4.22 -31.77 -34.36
CA PHE A 612 3.24 -30.91 -35.00
C PHE A 612 1.82 -31.44 -34.73
N MET A 613 0.91 -30.57 -34.33
CA MET A 613 -0.50 -30.89 -34.06
C MET A 613 -1.36 -29.72 -34.53
N ASN A 614 -2.54 -29.99 -35.10
CA ASN A 614 -3.47 -28.95 -35.58
C ASN A 614 -4.32 -28.39 -34.42
N ASP A 615 -5.35 -29.14 -33.98
CA ASP A 615 -6.26 -28.74 -32.92
C ASP A 615 -6.20 -29.77 -31.78
N VAL A 616 -5.87 -29.30 -30.57
CA VAL A 616 -5.59 -30.18 -29.43
C VAL A 616 -6.37 -29.74 -28.20
N PHE A 617 -7.14 -30.67 -27.62
CA PHE A 617 -7.74 -30.52 -26.30
C PHE A 617 -6.90 -31.25 -25.25
N LEU A 618 -6.18 -30.51 -24.40
CA LEU A 618 -5.35 -31.06 -23.32
C LEU A 618 -6.05 -30.89 -21.97
N LYS A 619 -6.24 -32.00 -21.24
CA LYS A 619 -6.76 -31.95 -19.86
C LYS A 619 -5.74 -31.31 -18.89
N ARG A 620 -4.45 -31.60 -19.09
CA ARG A 620 -3.32 -31.07 -18.32
C ARG A 620 -2.08 -31.01 -19.21
N LEU A 621 -1.33 -29.92 -19.13
CA LEU A 621 0.00 -29.78 -19.75
C LEU A 621 1.02 -29.51 -18.64
N PHE A 622 2.10 -30.30 -18.61
CA PHE A 622 3.25 -30.07 -17.74
C PHE A 622 4.43 -29.71 -18.62
N ALA A 623 4.82 -28.43 -18.62
CA ALA A 623 5.91 -27.91 -19.45
C ALA A 623 6.79 -26.97 -18.62
N VAL A 624 8.11 -27.09 -18.78
CA VAL A 624 9.11 -26.23 -18.10
C VAL A 624 9.12 -24.81 -18.70
N SER A 625 8.77 -24.70 -19.99
CA SER A 625 8.56 -23.43 -20.67
C SER A 625 7.56 -23.58 -21.80
N ILE A 626 6.77 -22.54 -22.06
CA ILE A 626 5.89 -22.42 -23.23
C ILE A 626 6.27 -21.13 -23.94
N THR A 627 6.46 -21.16 -25.24
CA THR A 627 6.80 -19.95 -26.02
C THR A 627 6.08 -20.01 -27.34
N SER A 628 5.23 -19.02 -27.61
CA SER A 628 4.62 -18.85 -28.93
C SER A 628 5.68 -18.44 -29.95
N SER A 629 5.54 -18.87 -31.20
CA SER A 629 6.38 -18.38 -32.30
C SER A 629 6.24 -16.87 -32.48
N GLY A 630 7.33 -16.11 -32.33
CA GLY A 630 7.39 -14.65 -32.49
C GLY A 630 8.60 -14.09 -31.76
N ASN A 631 9.24 -13.03 -32.29
CA ASN A 631 10.34 -12.33 -31.62
C ASN A 631 10.01 -10.84 -31.47
N PRO A 632 9.64 -10.37 -30.28
CA PRO A 632 9.43 -11.14 -29.04
C PRO A 632 8.14 -11.97 -29.06
N PRO A 633 8.05 -13.05 -28.26
CA PRO A 633 6.89 -13.94 -28.25
C PRO A 633 5.64 -13.26 -27.70
N THR A 634 4.49 -13.51 -28.35
CA THR A 634 3.17 -12.99 -27.92
C THR A 634 2.71 -13.61 -26.59
N PHE A 635 3.07 -14.87 -26.35
CA PHE A 635 2.84 -15.57 -25.10
C PHE A 635 4.11 -16.34 -24.69
N SER A 636 4.59 -16.14 -23.47
CA SER A 636 5.64 -16.98 -22.89
C SER A 636 5.42 -17.26 -21.41
N LEU A 637 5.72 -18.50 -21.02
CA LEU A 637 5.92 -18.93 -19.64
C LEU A 637 7.36 -19.43 -19.54
N THR A 638 8.18 -18.74 -18.76
CA THR A 638 9.59 -19.09 -18.57
C THR A 638 9.80 -19.93 -17.30
N PRO A 639 10.92 -20.69 -17.20
CA PRO A 639 11.18 -21.56 -16.05
C PRO A 639 11.30 -20.82 -14.71
N ASP A 640 11.66 -19.54 -14.72
CA ASP A 640 11.69 -18.64 -13.56
C ASP A 640 10.31 -18.11 -13.14
N GLY A 641 9.23 -18.59 -13.77
CA GLY A 641 7.85 -18.28 -13.39
C GLY A 641 7.31 -16.98 -13.98
N ARG A 642 8.01 -16.38 -14.97
CA ARG A 642 7.53 -15.17 -15.63
C ARG A 642 6.52 -15.52 -16.72
N LEU A 643 5.32 -14.96 -16.58
CA LEU A 643 4.28 -14.97 -17.61
C LEU A 643 4.35 -13.66 -18.42
N THR A 644 4.50 -13.77 -19.74
CA THR A 644 4.37 -12.64 -20.68
C THR A 644 3.19 -12.94 -21.61
N ALA A 645 2.22 -12.02 -21.69
CA ALA A 645 1.10 -12.12 -22.61
C ALA A 645 0.82 -10.74 -23.24
N ARG A 646 0.82 -10.66 -24.57
CA ARG A 646 0.49 -9.43 -25.32
C ARG A 646 -0.91 -9.57 -25.93
N ASN A 647 -1.73 -8.52 -25.83
CA ASN A 647 -3.12 -8.48 -26.31
C ASN A 647 -4.00 -9.62 -25.77
N ALA A 648 -3.79 -10.03 -24.52
CA ALA A 648 -4.59 -11.07 -23.89
C ALA A 648 -5.87 -10.49 -23.28
N ASP A 649 -7.02 -11.04 -23.67
CA ASP A 649 -8.28 -10.88 -22.94
C ASP A 649 -8.39 -12.03 -21.93
N ILE A 650 -8.36 -11.70 -20.63
CA ILE A 650 -8.40 -12.68 -19.54
C ILE A 650 -9.73 -12.51 -18.81
N SER A 651 -10.64 -13.46 -19.01
CA SER A 651 -11.92 -13.51 -18.31
C SER A 651 -11.92 -14.59 -17.20
N GLY A 652 -12.67 -14.35 -16.13
CA GLY A 652 -12.78 -15.25 -14.97
C GLY A 652 -12.09 -14.74 -13.70
N ALA A 653 -11.97 -15.60 -12.68
CA ALA A 653 -11.34 -15.26 -11.40
C ALA A 653 -9.82 -15.43 -11.46
N ILE A 654 -9.08 -14.32 -11.37
CA ILE A 654 -7.62 -14.32 -11.27
C ILE A 654 -7.24 -14.19 -9.78
N THR A 655 -6.59 -15.22 -9.23
CA THR A 655 -6.08 -15.18 -7.84
C THR A 655 -4.56 -15.06 -7.87
N ALA A 656 -4.03 -13.91 -7.48
CA ALA A 656 -2.61 -13.69 -7.28
C ALA A 656 -2.33 -13.56 -5.78
N ASN A 657 -1.55 -14.49 -5.21
CA ASN A 657 -1.27 -14.50 -3.77
C ASN A 657 -0.25 -13.42 -3.36
N THR A 658 0.59 -12.96 -4.29
CA THR A 658 1.61 -11.91 -4.10
C THR A 658 2.00 -11.30 -5.45
N GLY A 659 2.28 -9.99 -5.53
CA GLY A 659 2.82 -9.35 -6.74
C GLY A 659 2.73 -7.82 -6.75
N THR A 660 3.46 -7.18 -7.66
CA THR A 660 3.43 -5.72 -7.90
C THR A 660 2.95 -5.45 -9.31
N LEU A 661 1.97 -4.55 -9.45
CA LEU A 661 1.48 -4.06 -10.74
C LEU A 661 2.15 -2.73 -11.05
N ASN A 662 2.97 -2.67 -12.11
CA ASN A 662 3.67 -1.46 -12.54
C ASN A 662 3.14 -1.01 -13.90
N ASN A 663 3.00 0.31 -14.11
CA ASN A 663 2.53 0.93 -15.35
C ASN A 663 1.17 0.43 -15.85
N VAL A 664 0.20 0.27 -14.93
CA VAL A 664 -1.17 -0.10 -15.30
C VAL A 664 -1.93 1.14 -15.75
N THR A 665 -2.29 1.18 -17.03
CA THR A 665 -3.26 2.14 -17.57
C THR A 665 -4.62 1.47 -17.62
N ILE A 666 -5.61 2.06 -16.95
CA ILE A 666 -7.00 1.61 -17.00
C ILE A 666 -7.76 2.59 -17.90
N ASN A 667 -8.15 2.14 -19.09
CA ASN A 667 -8.81 2.97 -20.08
C ASN A 667 -10.33 3.15 -19.82
N GLU A 668 -10.88 2.40 -18.86
CA GLU A 668 -12.30 2.42 -18.47
C GLU A 668 -12.47 2.47 -16.94
N ASN A 669 -13.69 2.24 -16.44
CA ASN A 669 -14.02 2.28 -15.02
C ASN A 669 -13.40 1.09 -14.26
N CYS A 670 -12.62 1.37 -13.21
CA CYS A 670 -12.14 0.38 -12.25
C CYS A 670 -13.01 0.37 -10.98
N VAL A 671 -13.48 -0.81 -10.56
CA VAL A 671 -14.24 -0.98 -9.31
C VAL A 671 -13.49 -1.91 -8.36
N ILE A 672 -12.88 -1.34 -7.32
CA ILE A 672 -12.26 -2.10 -6.24
C ILE A 672 -13.32 -2.36 -5.16
N ARG A 673 -13.79 -3.61 -5.04
CA ARG A 673 -14.81 -4.02 -4.05
C ARG A 673 -14.25 -4.32 -2.64
N GLY A 674 -12.97 -4.05 -2.41
CA GLY A 674 -12.24 -4.32 -1.16
C GLY A 674 -11.42 -3.13 -0.67
N LYS A 675 -10.43 -3.39 0.19
CA LYS A 675 -9.53 -2.34 0.74
C LYS A 675 -8.35 -2.10 -0.21
N LEU A 676 -8.20 -0.85 -0.69
CA LEU A 676 -6.96 -0.36 -1.30
C LEU A 676 -6.09 0.25 -0.20
N SER A 677 -4.88 -0.29 -0.01
CA SER A 677 -3.86 0.27 0.89
C SER A 677 -2.65 0.67 0.07
N ALA A 678 -2.32 1.95 0.02
CA ALA A 678 -1.21 2.48 -0.76
C ALA A 678 -0.41 3.49 0.09
N ASN A 679 0.91 3.47 -0.05
CA ASN A 679 1.78 4.46 0.61
C ASN A 679 1.61 5.86 0.01
N GLN A 680 1.27 5.94 -1.28
CA GLN A 680 1.04 7.19 -2.01
C GLN A 680 -0.01 6.96 -3.09
N ILE A 681 -0.96 7.88 -3.22
CA ILE A 681 -1.93 7.96 -4.31
C ILE A 681 -1.75 9.35 -4.92
N GLU A 682 -1.39 9.43 -6.19
CA GLU A 682 -1.25 10.68 -6.92
C GLU A 682 -2.56 10.96 -7.67
N GLY A 683 -3.33 11.94 -7.18
CA GLY A 683 -4.64 12.32 -7.70
C GLY A 683 -5.67 12.58 -6.59
N ASP A 684 -6.78 13.26 -6.93
CA ASP A 684 -7.83 13.56 -5.97
C ASP A 684 -8.82 12.39 -5.80
N LEU A 685 -8.99 11.90 -4.58
CA LEU A 685 -10.10 11.02 -4.22
C LEU A 685 -11.34 11.89 -3.96
N VAL A 686 -12.22 11.99 -4.96
CA VAL A 686 -13.45 12.78 -4.89
C VAL A 686 -14.68 11.89 -4.79
N LYS A 687 -15.64 12.30 -3.95
CA LYS A 687 -16.99 11.74 -3.94
C LYS A 687 -17.98 12.83 -4.34
N THR A 688 -18.71 12.59 -5.42
CA THR A 688 -19.61 13.57 -6.02
C THR A 688 -21.05 13.09 -5.98
N VAL A 689 -21.98 14.00 -5.70
CA VAL A 689 -23.42 13.78 -5.86
C VAL A 689 -24.04 14.95 -6.61
N GLY A 690 -24.80 14.64 -7.66
CA GLY A 690 -25.57 15.60 -8.45
C GLY A 690 -27.07 15.34 -8.28
N LYS A 691 -27.87 16.39 -8.10
CA LYS A 691 -29.34 16.27 -8.02
C LYS A 691 -30.04 17.52 -8.52
N ALA A 692 -31.01 17.34 -9.41
CA ALA A 692 -31.90 18.40 -9.84
C ALA A 692 -32.82 18.87 -8.70
N PHE A 693 -33.06 20.18 -8.61
CA PHE A 693 -34.00 20.73 -7.64
C PHE A 693 -35.43 20.26 -7.90
N PRO A 694 -36.21 19.94 -6.85
CA PRO A 694 -37.62 19.62 -7.00
C PRO A 694 -38.36 20.77 -7.67
N ARG A 695 -39.37 20.43 -8.48
CA ARG A 695 -40.23 21.38 -9.18
C ARG A 695 -41.69 21.16 -8.76
N ASP A 696 -42.46 22.23 -8.59
CA ASP A 696 -43.86 22.09 -8.17
C ASP A 696 -44.69 21.46 -9.29
N SER A 697 -45.28 20.30 -9.01
CA SER A 697 -46.13 19.56 -9.95
C SER A 697 -47.46 20.23 -10.27
N ARG A 698 -47.91 21.20 -9.45
CA ARG A 698 -49.18 21.92 -9.61
C ARG A 698 -49.07 23.16 -10.52
N ALA A 699 -47.86 23.47 -10.95
CA ALA A 699 -47.51 24.61 -11.78
C ALA A 699 -47.57 24.27 -13.28
N PRO A 700 -48.20 25.10 -14.14
CA PRO A 700 -48.19 24.89 -15.60
C PRO A 700 -46.78 24.79 -16.20
N GLU A 701 -45.81 25.54 -15.65
CA GLU A 701 -44.42 25.60 -16.14
C GLU A 701 -43.39 24.94 -15.18
N ARG A 702 -43.84 24.17 -14.18
CA ARG A 702 -42.99 23.40 -13.24
C ARG A 702 -41.78 24.20 -12.70
N TRP A 703 -42.03 25.28 -11.96
CA TRP A 703 -40.97 26.10 -11.36
C TRP A 703 -40.24 25.39 -10.21
N PRO A 704 -38.97 25.72 -9.95
CA PRO A 704 -38.20 25.18 -8.83
C PRO A 704 -38.85 25.51 -7.48
N SER A 705 -39.19 24.48 -6.71
CA SER A 705 -39.76 24.61 -5.38
C SER A 705 -39.52 23.33 -4.58
N GLY A 706 -38.78 23.45 -3.48
CA GLY A 706 -38.48 22.35 -2.57
C GLY A 706 -37.07 22.40 -2.01
N THR A 707 -36.72 21.38 -1.24
CA THR A 707 -35.44 21.31 -0.52
C THR A 707 -34.66 20.07 -0.91
N ILE A 708 -33.36 20.23 -1.16
CA ILE A 708 -32.39 19.12 -1.22
C ILE A 708 -31.59 19.12 0.08
N THR A 709 -31.60 17.98 0.77
CA THR A 709 -30.75 17.75 1.95
C THR A 709 -29.59 16.85 1.57
N VAL A 710 -28.37 17.34 1.76
CA VAL A 710 -27.13 16.59 1.59
C VAL A 710 -26.60 16.23 2.97
N ARG A 711 -26.48 14.94 3.25
CA ARG A 711 -25.90 14.42 4.49
C ARG A 711 -24.56 13.79 4.20
N VAL A 712 -23.51 14.34 4.81
CA VAL A 712 -22.14 13.83 4.71
C VAL A 712 -21.81 13.15 6.02
N TYR A 713 -21.52 11.85 5.95
CA TYR A 713 -21.11 11.02 7.08
C TYR A 713 -19.60 10.78 6.95
N ASP A 714 -18.82 11.13 7.98
CA ASP A 714 -17.36 11.01 7.95
C ASP A 714 -16.81 10.54 9.30
N ASP A 715 -16.15 9.39 9.29
CA ASP A 715 -15.52 8.73 10.43
C ASP A 715 -13.98 8.77 10.35
N GLN A 716 -13.43 9.53 9.40
CA GLN A 716 -12.02 9.49 9.07
C GLN A 716 -11.18 10.49 9.88
N PRO A 717 -9.89 10.18 10.15
CA PRO A 717 -9.03 10.96 11.06
C PRO A 717 -8.37 12.19 10.41
N PHE A 718 -8.88 12.69 9.29
CA PHE A 718 -8.30 13.84 8.58
C PHE A 718 -9.37 14.77 8.03
N ASN A 719 -9.04 16.05 7.83
CA ASN A 719 -10.00 17.07 7.42
C ASN A 719 -10.52 16.83 5.99
N ARG A 720 -11.81 17.13 5.77
CA ARG A 720 -12.46 17.15 4.46
C ARG A 720 -12.77 18.58 4.02
N GLN A 721 -12.92 18.72 2.71
CA GLN A 721 -13.43 19.92 2.08
C GLN A 721 -14.63 19.53 1.22
N ILE A 722 -15.75 20.23 1.43
CA ILE A 722 -16.97 20.09 0.64
C ILE A 722 -17.00 21.29 -0.31
N VAL A 723 -16.96 21.01 -1.60
CA VAL A 723 -17.03 22.02 -2.67
C VAL A 723 -18.42 21.97 -3.28
N ILE A 724 -19.04 23.14 -3.38
CA ILE A 724 -20.31 23.38 -4.04
C ILE A 724 -19.98 24.22 -5.28
N PRO A 725 -19.91 23.59 -6.46
CA PRO A 725 -19.80 24.29 -7.73
C PRO A 725 -20.99 25.24 -7.93
N ALA A 726 -20.86 26.16 -8.90
CA ALA A 726 -21.82 27.22 -9.14
C ALA A 726 -23.26 26.69 -9.31
N VAL A 727 -24.14 27.04 -8.37
CA VAL A 727 -25.59 26.90 -8.48
C VAL A 727 -26.14 28.24 -8.97
N ALA A 728 -26.49 28.30 -10.25
CA ALA A 728 -27.07 29.49 -10.86
C ALA A 728 -28.59 29.46 -10.71
N PHE A 729 -29.20 30.57 -10.31
CA PHE A 729 -30.65 30.71 -10.19
C PHE A 729 -31.10 32.10 -10.64
N SER A 730 -32.24 32.16 -11.31
CA SER A 730 -32.81 33.41 -11.84
C SER A 730 -34.33 33.39 -11.74
N GLY A 731 -34.93 34.56 -11.60
CA GLY A 731 -36.32 34.77 -12.00
C GLY A 731 -36.38 35.17 -13.48
N ALA A 732 -37.44 35.90 -13.86
CA ALA A 732 -37.61 36.44 -15.20
C ALA A 732 -38.41 37.75 -15.17
N ARG A 733 -38.12 38.64 -16.12
CA ARG A 733 -38.93 39.84 -16.41
C ARG A 733 -39.88 39.54 -17.57
N HIS A 734 -41.14 39.91 -17.42
CA HIS A 734 -42.19 39.79 -18.41
C HIS A 734 -42.68 41.19 -18.77
N GLU A 735 -42.34 41.64 -19.98
CA GLU A 735 -42.77 42.95 -20.48
C GLU A 735 -44.24 42.88 -20.94
N ARG A 736 -45.04 43.87 -20.55
CA ARG A 736 -46.42 44.05 -21.01
C ARG A 736 -46.63 45.52 -21.37
N GLU A 737 -47.54 45.80 -22.31
CA GLU A 737 -47.77 47.13 -22.92
C GLU A 737 -47.84 48.31 -21.93
N ASN A 738 -48.24 48.11 -20.67
CA ASN A 738 -48.34 49.17 -19.65
C ASN A 738 -47.84 48.77 -18.22
N SER A 739 -47.17 47.62 -18.03
CA SER A 739 -46.61 47.22 -16.73
C SER A 739 -45.60 46.06 -16.82
N ASP A 740 -44.41 46.23 -16.26
CA ASP A 740 -43.44 45.12 -16.11
C ASP A 740 -43.87 44.17 -14.99
N THR A 741 -43.92 42.87 -15.30
CA THR A 741 -44.24 41.80 -14.34
C THR A 741 -42.99 40.97 -14.07
N TYR A 742 -42.74 40.56 -12.83
CA TYR A 742 -41.51 39.84 -12.46
C TYR A 742 -41.84 38.47 -11.88
N SER A 743 -40.95 37.50 -12.10
CA SER A 743 -40.91 36.22 -11.36
C SER A 743 -39.71 36.23 -10.42
N SER A 744 -39.86 35.63 -9.24
CA SER A 744 -38.78 35.55 -8.25
C SER A 744 -38.26 34.12 -8.11
N CYS A 745 -36.96 33.98 -7.86
CA CYS A 745 -36.33 32.72 -7.47
C CYS A 745 -35.44 32.97 -6.26
N ARG A 746 -35.75 32.34 -5.13
CA ARG A 746 -34.96 32.46 -3.89
C ARG A 746 -34.26 31.16 -3.59
N LEU A 747 -32.97 31.26 -3.27
CA LEU A 747 -32.16 30.16 -2.78
C LEU A 747 -31.73 30.45 -1.33
N ILE A 748 -32.02 29.50 -0.43
CA ILE A 748 -31.56 29.49 0.96
C ILE A 748 -30.66 28.28 1.14
N VAL A 749 -29.46 28.49 1.66
CA VAL A 749 -28.52 27.42 2.00
C VAL A 749 -28.26 27.44 3.51
N LYS A 750 -28.44 26.29 4.15
CA LYS A 750 -28.16 26.10 5.57
C LYS A 750 -27.07 25.06 5.79
N LYS A 751 -26.17 25.31 6.74
CA LYS A 751 -25.18 24.37 7.25
C LYS A 751 -25.52 24.02 8.69
N ASN A 752 -25.82 22.76 8.95
CA ASN A 752 -26.23 22.26 10.28
C ASN A 752 -27.34 23.13 10.92
N GLY A 753 -28.34 23.51 10.12
CA GLY A 753 -29.46 24.36 10.55
C GLY A 753 -29.19 25.86 10.53
N ALA A 754 -27.93 26.32 10.50
CA ALA A 754 -27.58 27.74 10.42
C ALA A 754 -27.59 28.22 8.96
N GLU A 755 -28.28 29.34 8.69
CA GLU A 755 -28.31 29.96 7.36
C GLU A 755 -26.95 30.55 6.99
N ILE A 756 -26.42 30.14 5.84
CA ILE A 756 -25.13 30.61 5.31
C ILE A 756 -25.29 31.36 3.98
N TYR A 757 -26.45 31.26 3.33
CA TYR A 757 -26.77 32.01 2.13
C TYR A 757 -28.28 32.18 1.99
N ASN A 758 -28.71 33.38 1.59
CA ASN A 758 -30.12 33.71 1.40
C ASN A 758 -30.24 34.90 0.46
N ARG A 759 -30.62 34.62 -0.80
CA ARG A 759 -30.82 35.68 -1.80
C ARG A 759 -31.99 35.35 -2.70
N THR A 760 -32.65 36.40 -3.18
CA THR A 760 -33.74 36.34 -4.15
C THR A 760 -33.26 37.00 -5.44
N ALA A 761 -33.35 36.26 -6.54
CA ALA A 761 -33.14 36.73 -7.89
C ALA A 761 -34.49 37.14 -8.50
N MET A 762 -34.50 38.26 -9.24
CA MET A 762 -35.67 38.71 -10.02
C MET A 762 -35.32 38.60 -11.51
N ASP A 763 -34.97 39.69 -12.18
CA ASP A 763 -34.60 39.70 -13.60
C ASP A 763 -33.11 39.39 -13.86
N ASN A 764 -32.30 39.26 -12.81
CA ASN A 764 -30.89 38.92 -12.87
C ASN A 764 -30.62 37.46 -12.50
N THR A 765 -29.52 36.89 -13.03
CA THR A 765 -29.03 35.58 -12.59
C THR A 765 -28.08 35.76 -11.42
N LEU A 766 -28.36 35.07 -10.30
CA LEU A 766 -27.48 35.00 -9.15
C LEU A 766 -26.81 33.62 -9.09
N VAL A 767 -25.62 33.57 -8.49
CA VAL A 767 -24.84 32.34 -8.34
C VAL A 767 -24.50 32.13 -6.88
N TYR A 768 -24.65 30.89 -6.42
CA TYR A 768 -24.09 30.42 -5.16
C TYR A 768 -23.00 29.38 -5.44
N SER A 769 -21.81 29.61 -4.90
CA SER A 769 -20.74 28.61 -4.81
C SER A 769 -20.14 28.68 -3.42
N GLY A 770 -19.54 27.59 -2.96
CA GLY A 770 -19.02 27.53 -1.61
C GLY A 770 -17.99 26.44 -1.41
N VAL A 771 -17.03 26.73 -0.54
CA VAL A 771 -16.07 25.74 -0.03
C VAL A 771 -16.26 25.67 1.47
N ILE A 772 -16.62 24.49 1.97
CA ILE A 772 -16.98 24.26 3.37
C ILE A 772 -16.01 23.26 3.97
N ASP A 773 -15.25 23.70 4.96
CA ASP A 773 -14.38 22.81 5.72
C ASP A 773 -15.18 21.95 6.69
N MET A 774 -14.80 20.67 6.74
CA MET A 774 -15.29 19.67 7.67
C MET A 774 -14.10 19.07 8.43
N PRO A 775 -13.91 19.43 9.72
CA PRO A 775 -12.81 18.92 10.52
C PRO A 775 -12.92 17.41 10.78
N ALA A 776 -11.77 16.75 10.94
CA ALA A 776 -11.70 15.33 11.32
C ALA A 776 -12.53 15.03 12.56
N GLY A 777 -13.20 13.88 12.58
CA GLY A 777 -13.92 13.38 13.77
C GLY A 777 -15.24 14.06 14.10
N ARG A 778 -15.81 14.93 13.23
CA ARG A 778 -17.10 15.60 13.51
C ARG A 778 -18.37 14.80 13.17
N GLY A 779 -18.25 13.51 12.86
CA GLY A 779 -19.39 12.58 12.71
C GLY A 779 -20.23 12.84 11.46
N HIS A 780 -21.03 13.91 11.44
CA HIS A 780 -22.02 14.19 10.40
C HIS A 780 -22.12 15.69 10.08
N MET A 781 -22.23 16.05 8.80
CA MET A 781 -22.58 17.39 8.34
C MET A 781 -23.84 17.36 7.48
N THR A 782 -24.73 18.31 7.69
CA THR A 782 -25.96 18.46 6.89
C THR A 782 -25.95 19.81 6.17
N LEU A 783 -26.12 19.78 4.86
CA LEU A 783 -26.37 20.96 4.03
C LEU A 783 -27.79 20.90 3.47
N GLU A 784 -28.54 21.97 3.61
CA GLU A 784 -29.90 22.08 3.08
C GLU A 784 -29.98 23.22 2.08
N PHE A 785 -30.43 22.91 0.87
CA PHE A 785 -30.61 23.86 -0.22
C PHE A 785 -32.10 23.95 -0.49
N SER A 786 -32.72 25.05 -0.07
CA SER A 786 -34.15 25.29 -0.27
C SER A 786 -34.33 26.33 -1.36
N VAL A 787 -35.05 25.94 -2.42
CA VAL A 787 -35.43 26.86 -3.49
C VAL A 787 -36.93 27.13 -3.41
N SER A 788 -37.32 28.38 -3.61
CA SER A 788 -38.71 28.78 -3.70
C SER A 788 -38.87 29.86 -4.76
N ALA A 789 -39.88 29.71 -5.60
CA ALA A 789 -40.37 30.74 -6.50
C ALA A 789 -41.80 31.10 -6.09
N TRP A 790 -42.13 32.39 -6.10
CA TRP A 790 -43.49 32.84 -5.79
C TRP A 790 -43.99 33.91 -6.74
N TRP A 791 -45.31 34.02 -6.72
CA TRP A 791 -46.12 34.90 -7.54
C TRP A 791 -45.82 36.37 -7.21
N VAL A 792 -45.45 37.14 -8.22
CA VAL A 792 -45.38 38.60 -8.13
C VAL A 792 -46.22 39.17 -9.27
N ASN A 793 -47.13 40.11 -8.95
CA ASN A 793 -47.92 40.91 -9.89
C ASN A 793 -48.79 40.14 -10.94
N GLY A 794 -49.35 38.97 -10.63
CA GLY A 794 -50.43 38.38 -11.46
C GLY A 794 -50.02 37.39 -12.56
N TRP A 795 -48.74 37.01 -12.68
CA TRP A 795 -48.21 35.97 -13.60
C TRP A 795 -47.67 34.68 -12.92
N TYR A 796 -47.74 33.51 -13.59
CA TYR A 796 -47.15 32.25 -13.09
C TYR A 796 -45.61 32.35 -13.03
N PRO A 797 -44.93 31.89 -11.97
CA PRO A 797 -43.48 32.08 -11.85
C PRO A 797 -42.68 31.27 -12.88
N THR A 798 -41.95 31.97 -13.75
CA THR A 798 -40.89 31.42 -14.60
C THR A 798 -39.55 31.64 -13.90
N ALA A 799 -39.12 30.66 -13.11
CA ALA A 799 -37.85 30.67 -12.40
C ALA A 799 -36.95 29.53 -12.90
N SER A 800 -35.64 29.78 -12.97
CA SER A 800 -34.65 28.78 -13.33
C SER A 800 -33.68 28.54 -12.18
N ILE A 801 -33.21 27.30 -12.05
CA ILE A 801 -32.09 26.93 -11.18
C ILE A 801 -31.34 25.76 -11.82
N SER A 802 -30.01 25.79 -11.75
CA SER A 802 -29.17 24.67 -12.18
C SER A 802 -29.22 23.52 -11.16
N ASP A 803 -28.82 22.33 -11.59
CA ASP A 803 -28.72 21.18 -10.70
C ASP A 803 -27.70 21.44 -9.58
N LEU A 804 -27.96 20.87 -8.41
CA LEU A 804 -27.02 20.92 -7.30
C LEU A 804 -25.95 19.86 -7.52
N LEU A 805 -24.70 20.28 -7.57
CA LEU A 805 -23.53 19.41 -7.49
C LEU A 805 -22.84 19.62 -6.14
N VAL A 806 -22.48 18.54 -5.46
CA VAL A 806 -21.67 18.59 -4.24
C VAL A 806 -20.52 17.61 -4.38
N VAL A 807 -19.31 18.10 -4.16
CA VAL A 807 -18.06 17.33 -4.22
C VAL A 807 -17.46 17.31 -2.82
N VAL A 808 -17.11 16.12 -2.33
CA VAL A 808 -16.40 15.95 -1.06
C VAL A 808 -15.02 15.38 -1.36
N MET A 809 -13.99 16.04 -0.86
CA MET A 809 -12.59 15.65 -1.07
C MET A 809 -11.78 15.77 0.22
N LYS A 810 -10.61 15.13 0.25
CA LYS A 810 -9.61 15.34 1.31
C LYS A 810 -9.16 16.79 1.27
N LYS A 811 -9.12 17.47 2.42
CA LYS A 811 -8.51 18.81 2.49
C LYS A 811 -7.01 18.65 2.26
N ALA A 812 -6.50 19.14 1.14
CA ALA A 812 -5.10 19.02 0.78
C ALA A 812 -4.19 19.63 1.86
N THR A 813 -3.18 18.90 2.29
CA THR A 813 -2.02 19.44 3.01
C THR A 813 -1.03 20.02 2.00
N ALA A 814 -1.48 21.01 1.24
CA ALA A 814 -0.58 21.82 0.45
C ALA A 814 0.39 22.52 1.42
N GLY A 815 1.69 22.27 1.28
CA GLY A 815 2.74 22.98 2.04
C GLY A 815 3.20 22.34 3.36
N ILE A 816 2.91 21.05 3.63
CA ILE A 816 3.64 20.34 4.70
C ILE A 816 4.93 19.78 4.14
N THR A 817 6.03 20.49 4.37
CA THR A 817 7.38 19.96 4.22
C THR A 817 7.78 19.33 5.56
N ILE A 818 8.17 18.06 5.53
CA ILE A 818 8.81 17.41 6.68
C ILE A 818 10.30 17.49 6.40
N SER A 819 11.00 18.30 7.20
CA SER A 819 12.46 18.44 7.19
C SER A 819 13.12 17.24 7.85
#